data_AF-A0A8G2MQB5-F1
#
_entry.id   AF-A0A8G2MQB5-F1
#
_cell.length_a   1.000
_cell.length_b   1.000
_cell.length_c   1.000
_cell.angle_alpha   90.00
_cell.angle_beta   90.00
_cell.angle_gamma   90.00
#
_symmetry.space_group_name_H-M   'P 1'
#
loop_
_entity.id
_entity.type
_entity.pdbx_description
1 polymer ?
#
loop_
_entity_poly.entity_id
_entity_poly.type
_entity_poly.pdbx_seq_one_letter_code
_entity_poly.pdbx_strand_id
1 'polypeptide(L)'
;MVIAATPDISFLIPAYNAADTLAECLASLQQQSRLNWQAVVVDDGSTDRTWEVLEAIAKKDSRILPARQPNAGAAAARNHAARLAVAPLLCMLDADDWLDRTFIENMQPVAEDASPPVISYCAYRRVAPDGRLMQVEQAPILTGDAAKREFSSFCALAIHTVVFPRSLFELLGGMDETLQTCEDWDLWLRMAFAGAEFRRVDKCLALYRMKSGSLSGDPTKMMRDTIRVTTKAQALQMQQGLAAEGPETSWITPAVSQLRMLAWVIAAKCDPTLDVAALAALLPGMPDAAGYENLLAGVILHGLQTGLFIDRADDLIDVSDKWQPTFLLLIQLIQKHSFPGTGRKIIEAASWHISAANPLRSFRLGNVQVVSVALETLSRIPKAEPSDTLIMQALSGGQHVGSFVGPFWGDLSIRAQIRLIMHEMQADEHLQTPPTLAYISSWSKEALRGYRAFGGLIIRNGRRRGRLERLLVRIGRNALLACAPSDKQDNDARLSDILRNLRRDPTPPLPKPSGPRPEEKNAAPPIRSEEEYWEHIFERPDPWNYVSVYEQVKYAQTLSLIPEGIEKALELACAEGIFTEKLAQKVGRLTATDISQRAVDRALERCHDHRNVELRVLDFVRQDLPPKQDLIICSEVLYYMKDEEMLAAVCRKMAAALKPNGYLITAHAHIRQDEPARTGFDWGNPFGVGTIKQVLAAQPGLALEDTIETELYAIHRFRKGPVANPVLRIEDHGTPLDADVAKHIIWGPAGVEREAAWTTEITTSVPILMYHRIADEGPEALRRFRTPPEIFRKQMQFLRRQGYYTVTAQTLAELLRSGKPIQGRPVMLTFDDAYLDFFTDAFPILAENDFGADVFVVTDKVGGRSDWDSAYGEPAPLMSWSNIQELHQKGISFGSHLATHTPASAIDNEALLAEATLSRNTLQSRLGSSVESIALPYGATDFRVPSILAHAGYGVAFTTQPEKATFSDNFFGLPRLEVRGDRPLEAFPELMGLPGAFIG
;
A
#
# COMPACT_ATOMS: atom_id res chain seq x y z
N MET A 1 -22.15 33.37 -43.24
CA MET A 1 -22.63 32.15 -42.56
C MET A 1 -21.53 31.71 -41.62
N VAL A 2 -21.66 32.04 -40.33
CA VAL A 2 -20.79 31.47 -39.31
C VAL A 2 -21.25 30.04 -39.14
N ILE A 3 -20.46 29.09 -39.63
CA ILE A 3 -20.69 27.66 -39.40
C ILE A 3 -20.58 27.50 -37.89
N ALA A 4 -21.68 27.13 -37.22
CA ALA A 4 -21.63 26.82 -35.80
C ALA A 4 -20.55 25.74 -35.60
N ALA A 5 -19.61 25.98 -34.69
CA ALA A 5 -18.57 25.01 -34.39
C ALA A 5 -19.23 23.67 -34.03
N THR A 6 -18.73 22.58 -34.62
CA THR A 6 -19.19 21.24 -34.27
C THR A 6 -18.97 21.03 -32.76
N PRO A 7 -19.96 20.56 -32.00
CA PRO A 7 -19.80 20.28 -30.58
C PRO A 7 -18.73 19.19 -30.37
N ASP A 8 -17.97 19.29 -29.29
CA ASP A 8 -16.92 18.31 -28.97
C ASP A 8 -17.51 17.03 -28.37
N ILE A 9 -18.63 17.16 -27.66
CA ILE A 9 -19.34 16.06 -27.00
C ILE A 9 -20.87 16.19 -27.16
N SER A 10 -21.53 15.07 -27.46
CA SER A 10 -22.99 14.95 -27.53
C SER A 10 -23.52 14.07 -26.40
N PHE A 11 -24.45 14.58 -25.60
CA PHE A 11 -25.15 13.85 -24.56
C PHE A 11 -26.41 13.17 -25.11
N LEU A 12 -26.55 11.87 -24.89
CA LEU A 12 -27.66 11.04 -25.34
C LEU A 12 -28.64 10.82 -24.18
N ILE A 13 -29.77 11.53 -24.19
CA ILE A 13 -30.69 11.60 -23.05
C ILE A 13 -32.05 10.99 -23.44
N PRO A 14 -32.37 9.75 -23.03
CA PRO A 14 -33.72 9.24 -23.14
C PRO A 14 -34.60 9.84 -22.04
N ALA A 15 -35.80 10.30 -22.38
CA ALA A 15 -36.75 10.86 -21.45
C ALA A 15 -38.10 10.14 -21.57
N TYR A 16 -38.56 9.51 -20.49
CA TYR A 16 -39.89 8.93 -20.41
C TYR A 16 -40.52 9.27 -19.06
N ASN A 17 -41.60 10.04 -19.07
CA ASN A 17 -42.26 10.55 -17.87
C ASN A 17 -41.28 11.18 -16.86
N ALA A 18 -40.45 12.11 -17.35
CA ALA A 18 -39.39 12.77 -16.61
C ALA A 18 -39.66 14.28 -16.39
N ALA A 19 -40.94 14.71 -16.41
CA ALA A 19 -41.30 16.12 -16.33
C ALA A 19 -40.73 16.82 -15.07
N ASP A 20 -40.58 16.08 -13.98
CA ASP A 20 -40.14 16.62 -12.69
C ASP A 20 -38.61 16.69 -12.54
N THR A 21 -37.83 15.99 -13.37
CA THR A 21 -36.38 15.86 -13.22
C THR A 21 -35.58 16.39 -14.40
N LEU A 22 -36.17 16.38 -15.60
CA LEU A 22 -35.47 16.74 -16.84
C LEU A 22 -34.88 18.17 -16.81
N ALA A 23 -35.57 19.10 -16.16
CA ALA A 23 -35.10 20.48 -16.05
C ALA A 23 -33.78 20.59 -15.27
N GLU A 24 -33.60 19.81 -14.20
CA GLU A 24 -32.38 19.80 -13.41
C GLU A 24 -31.23 19.09 -14.15
N CYS A 25 -31.52 17.95 -14.77
CA CYS A 25 -30.59 17.24 -15.65
C CYS A 25 -29.99 18.18 -16.69
N LEU A 26 -30.83 18.90 -17.45
CA LEU A 26 -30.38 19.84 -18.48
C LEU A 26 -29.68 21.07 -17.88
N ALA A 27 -30.13 21.57 -16.73
CA ALA A 27 -29.47 22.68 -16.05
C ALA A 27 -28.01 22.34 -15.68
N SER A 28 -27.71 21.08 -15.35
CA SER A 28 -26.34 20.65 -15.06
C SER A 28 -25.41 20.70 -16.28
N LEU A 29 -25.94 20.42 -17.48
CA LEU A 29 -25.21 20.60 -18.73
C LEU A 29 -25.02 22.09 -19.06
N GLN A 30 -26.06 22.90 -18.83
CA GLN A 30 -25.99 24.36 -19.01
C GLN A 30 -24.92 25.03 -18.15
N GLN A 31 -24.60 24.45 -17.00
CA GLN A 31 -23.63 24.97 -16.04
C GLN A 31 -22.18 24.52 -16.30
N GLN A 32 -21.93 23.61 -17.26
CA GLN A 32 -20.59 23.07 -17.54
C GLN A 32 -19.56 24.17 -17.82
N SER A 33 -18.32 23.98 -17.34
CA SER A 33 -17.21 24.91 -17.55
C SER A 33 -16.80 25.00 -19.03
N ARG A 34 -16.93 23.89 -19.77
CA ARG A 34 -16.79 23.83 -21.23
C ARG A 34 -18.16 24.00 -21.86
N LEU A 35 -18.29 24.93 -22.81
CA LEU A 35 -19.58 25.32 -23.40
C LEU A 35 -19.88 24.63 -24.75
N ASN A 36 -18.87 23.99 -25.37
CA ASN A 36 -18.97 23.39 -26.71
C ASN A 36 -19.50 21.95 -26.65
N TRP A 37 -20.78 21.80 -26.33
CA TRP A 37 -21.47 20.50 -26.25
C TRP A 37 -22.86 20.57 -26.86
N GLN A 38 -23.44 19.40 -27.12
CA GLN A 38 -24.83 19.24 -27.56
C GLN A 38 -25.55 18.24 -26.65
N ALA A 39 -26.80 18.49 -26.30
CA ALA A 39 -27.67 17.50 -25.67
C ALA A 39 -28.76 17.09 -26.65
N VAL A 40 -28.87 15.79 -26.95
CA VAL A 40 -29.94 15.24 -27.77
C VAL A 40 -30.90 14.51 -26.84
N VAL A 41 -32.08 15.11 -26.63
CA VAL A 41 -33.08 14.59 -25.71
C VAL A 41 -34.21 13.96 -26.50
N VAL A 42 -34.42 12.66 -26.33
CA VAL A 42 -35.46 11.89 -27.01
C VAL A 42 -36.58 11.57 -26.02
N ASP A 43 -37.73 12.22 -26.19
CA ASP A 43 -38.97 11.84 -25.50
C ASP A 43 -39.49 10.51 -26.06
N ASP A 44 -39.35 9.44 -25.27
CA ASP A 44 -39.72 8.06 -25.59
C ASP A 44 -41.21 7.78 -25.32
N GLY A 45 -42.07 8.66 -25.84
CA GLY A 45 -43.51 8.51 -25.76
C GLY A 45 -44.11 8.83 -24.39
N SER A 46 -43.61 9.85 -23.70
CA SER A 46 -44.13 10.30 -22.40
C SER A 46 -45.60 10.66 -22.45
N THR A 47 -46.30 10.34 -21.36
CA THR A 47 -47.72 10.65 -21.14
C THR A 47 -47.95 11.84 -20.22
N ASP A 48 -46.90 12.34 -19.59
CA ASP A 48 -46.89 13.52 -18.73
C ASP A 48 -46.43 14.78 -19.50
N ARG A 49 -46.03 15.82 -18.77
CA ARG A 49 -45.57 17.11 -19.32
C ARG A 49 -44.10 17.13 -19.77
N THR A 50 -43.42 15.97 -19.89
CA THR A 50 -41.98 15.92 -20.21
C THR A 50 -41.64 16.69 -21.48
N TRP A 51 -42.44 16.52 -22.53
CA TRP A 51 -42.23 17.22 -23.80
C TRP A 51 -42.40 18.73 -23.72
N GLU A 52 -43.39 19.19 -22.95
CA GLU A 52 -43.64 20.62 -22.76
C GLU A 52 -42.46 21.28 -22.05
N VAL A 53 -41.89 20.60 -21.04
CA VAL A 53 -40.68 21.02 -20.33
C VAL A 53 -39.49 21.05 -21.28
N LEU A 54 -39.26 19.98 -22.04
CA LEU A 54 -38.17 19.89 -23.01
C LEU A 54 -38.25 20.99 -24.07
N GLU A 55 -39.42 21.19 -24.68
CA GLU A 55 -39.63 22.18 -25.72
C GLU A 55 -39.39 23.61 -25.19
N ALA A 56 -39.83 23.89 -23.96
CA ALA A 56 -39.62 25.19 -23.32
C ALA A 56 -38.14 25.49 -23.05
N ILE A 57 -37.33 24.48 -22.71
CA ILE A 57 -35.90 24.60 -22.46
C ILE A 57 -35.14 24.74 -23.80
N ALA A 58 -35.44 23.87 -24.78
CA ALA A 58 -34.80 23.89 -26.10
C ALA A 58 -35.03 25.22 -26.86
N LYS A 59 -36.19 25.87 -26.66
CA LYS A 59 -36.46 27.22 -27.20
C LYS A 59 -35.50 28.29 -26.67
N LYS A 60 -34.90 28.08 -25.48
CA LYS A 60 -34.00 29.04 -24.82
C LYS A 60 -32.52 28.72 -25.00
N ASP A 61 -32.18 27.47 -25.29
CA ASP A 61 -30.79 27.02 -25.44
C ASP A 61 -30.66 26.11 -26.67
N SER A 62 -30.03 26.64 -27.73
CA SER A 62 -29.89 25.96 -29.01
C SER A 62 -28.96 24.75 -28.99
N ARG A 63 -28.23 24.51 -27.88
CA ARG A 63 -27.41 23.30 -27.70
C ARG A 63 -28.26 22.07 -27.39
N ILE A 64 -29.53 22.25 -27.02
CA ILE A 64 -30.46 21.19 -26.65
C ILE A 64 -31.36 20.89 -27.84
N LEU A 65 -31.22 19.70 -28.42
CA LEU A 65 -31.98 19.20 -29.55
C LEU A 65 -33.11 18.28 -29.06
N PRO A 66 -34.39 18.71 -29.14
CA PRO A 66 -35.51 17.87 -28.75
C PRO A 66 -35.93 16.95 -29.90
N ALA A 67 -36.17 15.68 -29.58
CA ALA A 67 -36.71 14.69 -30.50
C ALA A 67 -37.75 13.83 -29.79
N ARG A 68 -38.66 13.21 -30.55
CA ARG A 68 -39.75 12.41 -29.99
C ARG A 68 -39.92 11.12 -30.79
N GLN A 69 -40.27 10.05 -30.09
CA GLN A 69 -40.62 8.77 -30.68
C GLN A 69 -41.77 8.10 -29.89
N PRO A 70 -42.47 7.10 -30.46
CA PRO A 70 -43.29 6.20 -29.67
C PRO A 70 -42.43 5.42 -28.66
N ASN A 71 -43.00 5.06 -27.51
CA ASN A 71 -42.28 4.33 -26.47
C ASN A 71 -41.71 3.00 -27.00
N ALA A 72 -40.39 2.93 -27.11
CA ALA A 72 -39.63 1.80 -27.61
C ALA A 72 -38.50 1.37 -26.65
N GLY A 73 -38.34 2.04 -25.52
CA GLY A 73 -37.35 1.74 -24.50
C GLY A 73 -36.10 2.63 -24.59
N ALA A 74 -35.36 2.70 -23.47
CA ALA A 74 -34.21 3.59 -23.30
C ALA A 74 -33.09 3.33 -24.32
N ALA A 75 -32.81 2.06 -24.64
CA ALA A 75 -31.82 1.68 -25.66
C ALA A 75 -32.20 2.22 -27.05
N ALA A 76 -33.47 2.07 -27.47
CA ALA A 76 -33.95 2.58 -28.75
C ALA A 76 -33.93 4.12 -28.79
N ALA A 77 -34.33 4.78 -27.71
CA ALA A 77 -34.26 6.23 -27.57
C ALA A 77 -32.80 6.75 -27.63
N ARG A 78 -31.84 6.06 -27.01
CA ARG A 78 -30.41 6.39 -27.11
C ARG A 78 -29.85 6.17 -28.51
N ASN A 79 -30.22 5.08 -29.17
CA ASN A 79 -29.86 4.86 -30.57
C ASN A 79 -30.43 5.95 -31.48
N HIS A 80 -31.66 6.43 -31.22
CA HIS A 80 -32.24 7.57 -31.92
C HIS A 80 -31.48 8.86 -31.64
N ALA A 81 -31.14 9.13 -30.37
CA ALA A 81 -30.33 10.28 -29.99
C ALA A 81 -28.96 10.25 -30.71
N ALA A 82 -28.30 9.09 -30.76
CA ALA A 82 -27.00 8.92 -31.40
C ALA A 82 -27.04 9.20 -32.92
N ARG A 83 -28.14 8.86 -33.60
CA ARG A 83 -28.33 9.18 -35.03
C ARG A 83 -28.43 10.68 -35.29
N LEU A 84 -28.93 11.45 -34.31
CA LEU A 84 -29.09 12.91 -34.40
C LEU A 84 -27.89 13.68 -33.84
N ALA A 85 -27.08 13.04 -32.99
CA ALA A 85 -25.85 13.60 -32.46
C ALA A 85 -24.88 13.94 -33.59
N VAL A 86 -24.06 14.98 -33.40
CA VAL A 86 -23.06 15.41 -34.39
C VAL A 86 -21.63 15.46 -33.85
N ALA A 87 -21.45 15.34 -32.53
CA ALA A 87 -20.14 15.35 -31.91
C ALA A 87 -19.34 14.06 -32.17
N PRO A 88 -17.99 14.12 -32.13
CA PRO A 88 -17.13 12.94 -32.21
C PRO A 88 -17.18 12.09 -30.93
N LEU A 89 -17.43 12.70 -29.77
CA LEU A 89 -17.57 12.01 -28.50
C LEU A 89 -19.03 11.95 -28.06
N LEU A 90 -19.42 10.83 -27.46
CA LEU A 90 -20.74 10.58 -26.92
C LEU A 90 -20.64 10.36 -25.40
N CYS A 91 -21.64 10.84 -24.69
CA CYS A 91 -21.88 10.51 -23.29
C CYS A 91 -23.36 10.18 -23.12
N MET A 92 -23.69 9.16 -22.35
CA MET A 92 -25.08 8.86 -22.02
C MET A 92 -25.43 9.59 -20.73
N LEU A 93 -26.65 10.12 -20.61
CA LEU A 93 -27.11 10.74 -19.37
C LEU A 93 -28.60 10.44 -19.20
N ASP A 94 -29.00 9.92 -18.03
CA ASP A 94 -30.42 9.70 -17.74
C ASP A 94 -31.12 11.03 -17.40
N ALA A 95 -32.38 11.16 -17.80
CA ALA A 95 -33.18 12.39 -17.64
C ALA A 95 -33.48 12.77 -16.17
N ASP A 96 -33.07 11.95 -15.21
CA ASP A 96 -33.20 12.16 -13.77
C ASP A 96 -31.86 12.33 -13.02
N ASP A 97 -30.75 12.21 -13.73
CA ASP A 97 -29.39 12.36 -13.20
C ASP A 97 -28.78 13.72 -13.59
N TRP A 98 -27.68 14.09 -12.95
CA TRP A 98 -26.94 15.30 -13.28
C TRP A 98 -25.42 15.16 -13.10
N LEU A 99 -24.68 16.07 -13.73
CA LEU A 99 -23.22 16.04 -13.77
C LEU A 99 -22.60 17.21 -13.01
N ASP A 100 -21.40 17.01 -12.48
CA ASP A 100 -20.58 18.07 -11.89
C ASP A 100 -20.21 19.11 -12.96
N ARG A 101 -20.11 20.39 -12.58
CA ARG A 101 -19.78 21.51 -13.46
C ARG A 101 -18.49 21.32 -14.27
N THR A 102 -17.56 20.51 -13.76
CA THR A 102 -16.26 20.27 -14.39
C THR A 102 -16.21 18.93 -15.16
N PHE A 103 -17.34 18.23 -15.33
CA PHE A 103 -17.39 16.92 -15.98
C PHE A 103 -16.71 16.95 -17.36
N ILE A 104 -17.14 17.82 -18.27
CA ILE A 104 -16.60 17.86 -19.65
C ILE A 104 -15.11 18.19 -19.64
N GLU A 105 -14.70 19.16 -18.83
CA GLU A 105 -13.31 19.61 -18.72
C GLU A 105 -12.34 18.49 -18.32
N ASN A 106 -12.79 17.55 -17.49
CA ASN A 106 -11.96 16.44 -17.03
C ASN A 106 -12.08 15.19 -17.92
N MET A 107 -13.28 14.92 -18.45
CA MET A 107 -13.57 13.68 -19.16
C MET A 107 -13.18 13.73 -20.64
N GLN A 108 -13.42 14.88 -21.29
CA GLN A 108 -13.21 15.04 -22.73
C GLN A 108 -11.74 14.83 -23.13
N PRO A 109 -10.73 15.50 -22.53
CA PRO A 109 -9.34 15.40 -23.00
C PRO A 109 -8.76 13.98 -22.92
N VAL A 110 -9.34 13.12 -22.08
CA VAL A 110 -8.90 11.74 -21.90
C VAL A 110 -9.43 10.84 -23.03
N ALA A 111 -10.62 11.13 -23.55
CA ALA A 111 -11.29 10.34 -24.59
C ALA A 111 -10.98 10.82 -26.02
N GLU A 112 -10.21 11.90 -26.18
CA GLU A 112 -9.86 12.48 -27.48
C GLU A 112 -8.96 11.55 -28.33
N ASP A 113 -9.17 11.61 -29.65
CA ASP A 113 -8.60 10.79 -30.74
C ASP A 113 -7.31 10.02 -30.40
N ALA A 114 -7.48 8.74 -30.07
CA ALA A 114 -6.42 7.76 -29.87
C ALA A 114 -6.73 6.47 -30.64
N SER A 115 -5.67 5.78 -31.07
CA SER A 115 -5.73 4.45 -31.67
C SER A 115 -4.91 3.50 -30.79
N PRO A 116 -5.52 2.56 -30.06
CA PRO A 116 -6.94 2.17 -30.08
C PRO A 116 -7.89 3.22 -29.47
N PRO A 117 -9.22 3.14 -29.74
CA PRO A 117 -10.21 4.04 -29.17
C PRO A 117 -10.16 4.08 -27.65
N VAL A 118 -10.17 5.28 -27.05
CA VAL A 118 -10.13 5.46 -25.59
C VAL A 118 -11.50 5.84 -25.06
N ILE A 119 -11.89 5.19 -23.97
CA ILE A 119 -13.11 5.43 -23.20
C ILE A 119 -12.70 6.02 -21.86
N SER A 120 -13.11 7.25 -21.56
CA SER A 120 -12.88 7.84 -20.25
C SER A 120 -14.05 7.55 -19.31
N TYR A 121 -13.75 7.23 -18.05
CA TYR A 121 -14.78 6.92 -17.05
C TYR A 121 -14.41 7.49 -15.67
N CYS A 122 -15.40 7.87 -14.87
CA CYS A 122 -15.19 8.47 -13.55
C CYS A 122 -15.99 7.80 -12.43
N ALA A 123 -15.74 8.23 -11.19
CA ALA A 123 -16.55 7.86 -10.03
C ALA A 123 -17.88 8.66 -10.01
N TYR A 124 -18.86 8.17 -9.25
CA TYR A 124 -20.15 8.83 -9.08
C TYR A 124 -20.65 8.74 -7.63
N ARG A 125 -21.71 9.50 -7.31
CA ARG A 125 -22.45 9.37 -6.05
C ARG A 125 -23.90 9.05 -6.33
N ARG A 126 -24.50 8.24 -5.47
CA ARG A 126 -25.96 8.09 -5.46
C ARG A 126 -26.60 9.21 -4.65
N VAL A 127 -27.81 9.59 -5.01
CA VAL A 127 -28.61 10.57 -4.28
C VAL A 127 -29.92 9.92 -3.87
N ALA A 128 -30.11 9.78 -2.56
CA ALA A 128 -31.29 9.15 -1.99
C ALA A 128 -32.56 9.98 -2.27
N PRO A 129 -33.77 9.38 -2.18
CA PRO A 129 -35.02 10.08 -2.45
C PRO A 129 -35.27 11.35 -1.59
N ASP A 130 -34.65 11.43 -0.41
CA ASP A 130 -34.70 12.60 0.48
C ASP A 130 -33.68 13.70 0.13
N GLY A 131 -32.89 13.51 -0.93
CA GLY A 131 -31.85 14.44 -1.38
C GLY A 131 -30.48 14.22 -0.73
N ARG A 132 -30.32 13.24 0.16
CA ARG A 132 -29.02 12.95 0.78
C ARG A 132 -28.04 12.39 -0.25
N LEU A 133 -26.83 12.96 -0.29
CA LEU A 133 -25.72 12.45 -1.07
C LEU A 133 -25.11 11.23 -0.36
N MET A 134 -25.06 10.12 -1.08
CA MET A 134 -24.44 8.89 -0.61
C MET A 134 -22.92 8.92 -0.74
N GLN A 135 -22.26 7.89 -0.23
CA GLN A 135 -20.83 7.62 -0.43
C GLN A 135 -20.44 7.63 -1.92
N VAL A 136 -19.17 7.95 -2.19
CA VAL A 136 -18.64 7.91 -3.57
C VAL A 136 -18.44 6.45 -3.99
N GLU A 137 -19.09 6.08 -5.09
CA GLU A 137 -18.86 4.83 -5.80
C GLU A 137 -17.60 4.97 -6.66
N GLN A 138 -16.50 4.39 -6.17
CA GLN A 138 -15.22 4.41 -6.88
C GLN A 138 -15.28 3.48 -8.09
N ALA A 139 -14.82 3.96 -9.24
CA ALA A 139 -14.77 3.14 -10.44
C ALA A 139 -13.60 2.15 -10.38
N PRO A 140 -13.76 0.87 -10.75
CA PRO A 140 -12.66 -0.10 -10.72
C PRO A 140 -11.56 0.25 -11.73
N ILE A 141 -10.38 -0.35 -11.56
CA ILE A 141 -9.29 -0.24 -12.55
C ILE A 141 -9.59 -1.21 -13.70
N LEU A 142 -9.81 -0.67 -14.91
CA LEU A 142 -10.25 -1.42 -16.09
C LEU A 142 -9.18 -1.45 -17.20
N THR A 143 -7.90 -1.48 -16.83
CA THR A 143 -6.80 -1.43 -17.81
C THR A 143 -6.59 -2.78 -18.52
N GLY A 144 -6.37 -2.74 -19.84
CA GLY A 144 -6.10 -3.93 -20.65
C GLY A 144 -7.18 -5.01 -20.53
N ASP A 145 -6.77 -6.26 -20.32
CA ASP A 145 -7.71 -7.39 -20.20
C ASP A 145 -8.56 -7.36 -18.92
N ALA A 146 -8.27 -6.48 -17.95
CA ALA A 146 -9.11 -6.31 -16.77
C ALA A 146 -10.52 -5.81 -17.13
N ALA A 147 -10.66 -4.94 -18.13
CA ALA A 147 -11.97 -4.51 -18.64
C ALA A 147 -12.80 -5.71 -19.14
N LYS A 148 -12.19 -6.56 -19.98
CA LYS A 148 -12.87 -7.74 -20.53
C LYS A 148 -13.31 -8.68 -19.41
N ARG A 149 -12.46 -8.92 -18.41
CA ARG A 149 -12.76 -9.78 -17.25
C ARG A 149 -13.90 -9.21 -16.41
N GLU A 150 -13.82 -7.93 -16.03
CA GLU A 150 -14.81 -7.32 -15.16
C GLU A 150 -16.18 -7.23 -15.85
N PHE A 151 -16.23 -6.74 -17.10
CA PHE A 151 -17.48 -6.68 -17.86
C PHE A 151 -18.00 -8.06 -18.26
N SER A 152 -17.18 -9.12 -18.24
CA SER A 152 -17.72 -10.48 -18.38
C SER A 152 -18.48 -10.93 -17.13
N SER A 153 -18.16 -10.36 -15.96
CA SER A 153 -18.77 -10.77 -14.70
C SER A 153 -19.87 -9.83 -14.19
N PHE A 154 -19.78 -8.53 -14.42
CA PHE A 154 -20.70 -7.55 -13.84
C PHE A 154 -20.64 -6.20 -14.57
N CYS A 155 -21.69 -5.39 -14.43
CA CYS A 155 -21.70 -4.02 -14.95
C CYS A 155 -20.87 -3.08 -14.04
N ALA A 156 -19.62 -2.85 -14.41
CA ALA A 156 -18.66 -2.13 -13.59
C ALA A 156 -18.85 -0.60 -13.57
N LEU A 157 -19.55 -0.03 -14.53
CA LEU A 157 -19.67 1.41 -14.76
C LEU A 157 -21.13 1.82 -14.86
N ALA A 158 -21.50 2.91 -14.17
CA ALA A 158 -22.80 3.53 -14.36
C ALA A 158 -22.83 4.28 -15.69
N ILE A 159 -23.98 4.23 -16.36
CA ILE A 159 -24.14 4.69 -17.74
C ILE A 159 -23.70 6.16 -17.98
N HIS A 160 -23.90 7.02 -16.98
CA HIS A 160 -23.63 8.46 -17.04
C HIS A 160 -22.20 8.85 -16.64
N THR A 161 -21.33 7.89 -16.33
CA THR A 161 -19.93 8.17 -15.95
C THR A 161 -18.94 8.04 -17.10
N VAL A 162 -19.41 7.71 -18.30
CA VAL A 162 -18.57 7.23 -19.40
C VAL A 162 -18.68 8.14 -20.63
N VAL A 163 -17.52 8.58 -21.14
CA VAL A 163 -17.40 9.26 -22.43
C VAL A 163 -16.65 8.36 -23.40
N PHE A 164 -17.21 8.16 -24.59
CA PHE A 164 -16.68 7.23 -25.57
C PHE A 164 -16.80 7.76 -27.01
N PRO A 165 -15.96 7.26 -27.96
CA PRO A 165 -16.02 7.71 -29.35
C PRO A 165 -17.30 7.27 -30.05
N ARG A 166 -17.92 8.19 -30.78
CA ARG A 166 -19.08 7.92 -31.63
C ARG A 166 -18.79 6.83 -32.67
N SER A 167 -17.60 6.87 -33.27
CA SER A 167 -17.17 5.89 -34.28
C SER A 167 -17.20 4.46 -33.75
N LEU A 168 -16.82 4.24 -32.49
CA LEU A 168 -16.88 2.94 -31.83
C LEU A 168 -18.33 2.51 -31.58
N PHE A 169 -19.20 3.43 -31.16
CA PHE A 169 -20.62 3.16 -30.98
C PHE A 169 -21.30 2.73 -32.30
N GLU A 170 -21.01 3.43 -33.39
CA GLU A 170 -21.53 3.11 -34.73
C GLU A 170 -20.96 1.79 -35.27
N LEU A 171 -19.66 1.54 -35.09
CA LEU A 171 -19.00 0.28 -35.47
C LEU A 171 -19.68 -0.93 -34.81
N LEU A 172 -20.08 -0.78 -33.55
CA LEU A 172 -20.71 -1.83 -32.76
C LEU A 172 -22.23 -1.94 -32.97
N GLY A 173 -22.81 -1.11 -33.84
CA GLY A 173 -24.25 -1.11 -34.13
C GLY A 173 -25.12 -0.49 -33.02
N GLY A 174 -24.52 0.29 -32.11
CA GLY A 174 -25.22 0.94 -31.00
C GLY A 174 -25.59 0.01 -29.84
N MET A 175 -26.66 0.36 -29.12
CA MET A 175 -27.21 -0.43 -28.02
C MET A 175 -28.12 -1.54 -28.53
N ASP A 176 -28.12 -2.68 -27.85
CA ASP A 176 -29.00 -3.81 -28.15
C ASP A 176 -30.44 -3.50 -27.66
N GLU A 177 -31.30 -3.05 -28.59
CA GLU A 177 -32.69 -2.64 -28.30
C GLU A 177 -33.58 -3.77 -27.77
N THR A 178 -33.10 -5.02 -27.83
CA THR A 178 -33.84 -6.16 -27.28
C THR A 178 -33.62 -6.36 -25.78
N LEU A 179 -32.64 -5.66 -25.18
CA LEU A 179 -32.42 -5.61 -23.73
C LEU A 179 -33.32 -4.53 -23.12
N GLN A 180 -33.95 -4.84 -22.00
CA GLN A 180 -34.76 -3.88 -21.23
C GLN A 180 -33.99 -3.29 -20.05
N THR A 181 -32.94 -4.00 -19.63
CA THR A 181 -31.97 -3.67 -18.59
C THR A 181 -30.60 -4.22 -19.04
N CYS A 182 -29.49 -3.80 -18.41
CA CYS A 182 -28.13 -4.20 -18.81
C CYS A 182 -27.70 -3.78 -20.22
N GLU A 183 -28.42 -2.88 -20.88
CA GLU A 183 -28.05 -2.41 -22.22
C GLU A 183 -26.70 -1.68 -22.26
N ASP A 184 -26.36 -1.01 -21.16
CA ASP A 184 -25.07 -0.37 -20.91
C ASP A 184 -23.98 -1.40 -20.65
N TRP A 185 -24.27 -2.39 -19.79
CA TRP A 185 -23.36 -3.49 -19.51
C TRP A 185 -22.97 -4.23 -20.79
N ASP A 186 -23.94 -4.55 -21.65
CA ASP A 186 -23.72 -5.16 -22.95
C ASP A 186 -22.80 -4.31 -23.85
N LEU A 187 -23.02 -2.98 -23.87
CA LEU A 187 -22.21 -2.07 -24.67
C LEU A 187 -20.78 -2.01 -24.16
N TRP A 188 -20.57 -1.86 -22.84
CA TRP A 188 -19.23 -1.84 -22.24
C TRP A 188 -18.47 -3.13 -22.48
N LEU A 189 -19.15 -4.27 -22.36
CA LEU A 189 -18.62 -5.58 -22.72
C LEU A 189 -18.17 -5.61 -24.18
N ARG A 190 -19.03 -5.23 -25.13
CA ARG A 190 -18.67 -5.23 -26.55
C ARG A 190 -17.53 -4.26 -26.88
N MET A 191 -17.49 -3.09 -26.24
CA MET A 191 -16.39 -2.13 -26.40
C MET A 191 -15.06 -2.69 -25.90
N ALA A 192 -15.04 -3.35 -24.74
CA ALA A 192 -13.85 -4.00 -24.21
C ALA A 192 -13.36 -5.14 -25.12
N PHE A 193 -14.26 -5.95 -25.65
CA PHE A 193 -13.91 -7.01 -26.60
C PHE A 193 -13.54 -6.49 -28.00
N ALA A 194 -13.97 -5.28 -28.36
CA ALA A 194 -13.53 -4.59 -29.58
C ALA A 194 -12.14 -3.94 -29.45
N GLY A 195 -11.51 -4.02 -28.27
CA GLY A 195 -10.16 -3.51 -28.03
C GLY A 195 -10.08 -2.06 -27.59
N ALA A 196 -11.19 -1.47 -27.11
CA ALA A 196 -11.16 -0.13 -26.54
C ALA A 196 -10.35 -0.09 -25.23
N GLU A 197 -9.61 1.01 -25.04
CA GLU A 197 -8.86 1.26 -23.81
C GLU A 197 -9.72 2.04 -22.82
N PHE A 198 -9.83 1.58 -21.58
CA PHE A 198 -10.58 2.27 -20.53
C PHE A 198 -9.62 3.06 -19.65
N ARG A 199 -9.79 4.38 -19.58
CA ARG A 199 -8.98 5.29 -18.75
C ARG A 199 -9.81 5.94 -17.65
N ARG A 200 -9.38 5.72 -16.41
CA ARG A 200 -10.04 6.27 -15.22
C ARG A 200 -9.69 7.74 -15.03
N VAL A 201 -10.70 8.54 -14.71
CA VAL A 201 -10.55 9.91 -14.19
C VAL A 201 -10.85 9.86 -12.69
N ASP A 202 -9.84 10.16 -11.86
CA ASP A 202 -9.90 10.08 -10.39
C ASP A 202 -10.68 11.22 -9.73
N LYS A 203 -11.90 11.45 -10.22
CA LYS A 203 -12.85 12.43 -9.69
C LYS A 203 -14.25 11.85 -9.65
N CYS A 204 -15.05 12.30 -8.69
CA CYS A 204 -16.48 12.03 -8.63
C CYS A 204 -17.21 13.12 -9.40
N LEU A 205 -17.64 12.84 -10.63
CA LEU A 205 -18.19 13.86 -11.54
C LEU A 205 -19.66 13.65 -11.92
N ALA A 206 -20.30 12.59 -11.40
CA ALA A 206 -21.66 12.22 -11.75
C ALA A 206 -22.52 11.96 -10.50
N LEU A 207 -23.81 12.28 -10.59
CA LEU A 207 -24.78 12.12 -9.51
C LEU A 207 -26.00 11.34 -10.00
N TYR A 208 -26.18 10.15 -9.41
CA TYR A 208 -27.22 9.18 -9.75
C TYR A 208 -28.42 9.31 -8.82
N ARG A 209 -29.58 9.75 -9.32
CA ARG A 209 -30.79 9.90 -8.52
C ARG A 209 -31.48 8.56 -8.34
N MET A 210 -31.62 8.14 -7.09
CA MET A 210 -32.34 6.91 -6.77
C MET A 210 -33.84 7.18 -6.63
N LYS A 211 -34.65 6.44 -7.38
CA LYS A 211 -36.12 6.51 -7.32
C LYS A 211 -36.77 5.13 -7.25
N SER A 212 -37.93 5.06 -6.63
CA SER A 212 -38.78 3.86 -6.71
C SER A 212 -39.36 3.71 -8.11
N GLY A 213 -39.50 2.46 -8.58
CA GLY A 213 -40.04 2.19 -9.92
C GLY A 213 -39.09 2.46 -11.09
N SER A 214 -37.77 2.57 -10.85
CA SER A 214 -36.77 2.57 -11.93
C SER A 214 -36.81 1.27 -12.76
N LEU A 215 -36.32 1.31 -14.00
CA LEU A 215 -36.23 0.13 -14.88
C LEU A 215 -35.36 -0.97 -14.24
N SER A 216 -34.22 -0.59 -13.64
CA SER A 216 -33.33 -1.45 -12.85
C SER A 216 -33.98 -2.02 -11.59
N GLY A 217 -35.17 -1.51 -11.22
CA GLY A 217 -35.97 -1.99 -10.11
C GLY A 217 -36.80 -3.25 -10.43
N ASP A 218 -36.81 -3.78 -11.65
CA ASP A 218 -37.50 -5.05 -11.94
C ASP A 218 -36.52 -6.23 -11.85
N PRO A 219 -36.59 -7.07 -10.79
CA PRO A 219 -35.63 -8.13 -10.56
C PRO A 219 -35.70 -9.24 -11.63
N THR A 220 -36.86 -9.44 -12.24
CA THR A 220 -37.06 -10.49 -13.27
C THR A 220 -36.41 -10.07 -14.58
N LYS A 221 -36.61 -8.81 -14.99
CA LYS A 221 -35.96 -8.26 -16.19
C LYS A 221 -34.44 -8.24 -16.02
N MET A 222 -33.98 -7.78 -14.86
CA MET A 222 -32.56 -7.74 -14.54
C MET A 222 -31.88 -9.10 -14.65
N MET A 223 -32.48 -10.14 -14.08
CA MET A 223 -31.95 -11.49 -14.18
C MET A 223 -31.98 -12.03 -15.61
N ARG A 224 -33.06 -11.80 -16.36
CA ARG A 224 -33.18 -12.24 -17.75
C ARG A 224 -32.07 -11.63 -18.62
N ASP A 225 -31.87 -10.32 -18.52
CA ASP A 225 -30.88 -9.62 -19.36
C ASP A 225 -29.44 -9.90 -18.90
N THR A 226 -29.21 -10.06 -17.60
CA THR A 226 -27.93 -10.55 -17.05
C THR A 226 -27.51 -11.89 -17.66
N ILE A 227 -28.43 -12.85 -17.74
CA ILE A 227 -28.14 -14.16 -18.34
C ILE A 227 -27.73 -13.98 -19.80
N ARG A 228 -28.40 -13.09 -20.54
CA ARG A 228 -28.08 -12.81 -21.94
C ARG A 228 -26.70 -12.17 -22.11
N VAL A 229 -26.37 -11.16 -21.30
CA VAL A 229 -25.08 -10.48 -21.37
C VAL A 229 -23.93 -11.40 -20.95
N THR A 230 -24.07 -12.15 -19.85
CA THR A 230 -23.05 -13.11 -19.40
C THR A 230 -22.86 -14.29 -20.37
N THR A 231 -23.93 -14.74 -21.03
CA THR A 231 -23.83 -15.75 -22.10
C THR A 231 -23.12 -15.18 -23.34
N LYS A 232 -23.41 -13.92 -23.70
CA LYS A 232 -22.71 -13.21 -24.78
C LYS A 232 -21.22 -13.04 -24.45
N ALA A 233 -20.88 -12.70 -23.22
CA ALA A 233 -19.49 -12.61 -22.75
C ALA A 233 -18.75 -13.94 -22.94
N GLN A 234 -19.37 -15.07 -22.56
CA GLN A 234 -18.79 -16.39 -22.78
C GLN A 234 -18.55 -16.69 -24.26
N ALA A 235 -19.49 -16.35 -25.14
CA ALA A 235 -19.32 -16.53 -26.57
C ALA A 235 -18.17 -15.69 -27.14
N LEU A 236 -18.04 -14.43 -26.69
CA LEU A 236 -16.94 -13.54 -27.08
C LEU A 236 -15.57 -14.05 -26.60
N GLN A 237 -15.50 -14.57 -25.37
CA GLN A 237 -14.30 -15.20 -24.83
C GLN A 237 -13.85 -16.39 -25.69
N MET A 238 -14.79 -17.27 -26.05
CA MET A 238 -14.52 -18.43 -26.91
C MET A 238 -14.05 -18.00 -28.30
N GLN A 239 -14.66 -16.96 -28.89
CA GLN A 239 -14.30 -16.45 -30.21
C GLN A 239 -12.88 -15.88 -30.26
N GLN A 240 -12.42 -15.23 -29.18
CA GLN A 240 -11.07 -14.67 -29.09
C GLN A 240 -10.02 -15.67 -28.59
N GLY A 241 -10.39 -16.94 -28.34
CA GLY A 241 -9.45 -17.96 -27.87
C GLY A 241 -8.92 -17.68 -26.45
N LEU A 242 -9.65 -16.91 -25.64
CA LEU A 242 -9.29 -16.60 -24.26
C LEU A 242 -9.64 -17.82 -23.39
N ALA A 243 -8.67 -18.71 -23.16
CA ALA A 243 -8.84 -19.88 -22.30
C ALA A 243 -8.75 -19.51 -20.81
N ALA A 244 -9.49 -20.23 -19.97
CA ALA A 244 -9.39 -20.15 -18.52
C ALA A 244 -8.18 -20.96 -18.04
N GLU A 245 -7.00 -20.35 -17.95
CA GLU A 245 -5.84 -20.98 -17.30
C GLU A 245 -5.21 -20.05 -16.28
N GLY A 246 -5.10 -20.52 -15.02
CA GLY A 246 -4.35 -19.90 -13.92
C GLY A 246 -5.20 -19.42 -12.72
N PRO A 247 -4.74 -19.59 -11.45
CA PRO A 247 -5.44 -19.09 -10.25
C PRO A 247 -5.56 -17.56 -10.20
N GLU A 248 -4.65 -16.84 -10.84
CA GLU A 248 -4.58 -15.36 -10.85
C GLU A 248 -5.23 -14.73 -12.10
N THR A 249 -5.66 -15.56 -13.05
CA THR A 249 -6.20 -15.19 -14.37
C THR A 249 -7.55 -15.87 -14.64
N SER A 250 -8.11 -16.53 -13.63
CA SER A 250 -9.36 -17.29 -13.70
C SER A 250 -10.55 -16.36 -13.97
N TRP A 251 -11.13 -16.46 -15.16
CA TRP A 251 -12.41 -15.84 -15.49
C TRP A 251 -13.50 -16.35 -14.56
N ILE A 252 -14.29 -15.44 -13.98
CA ILE A 252 -15.49 -15.84 -13.25
C ILE A 252 -16.43 -16.52 -14.24
N THR A 253 -16.84 -17.75 -13.92
CA THR A 253 -17.74 -18.49 -14.81
C THR A 253 -19.07 -17.74 -14.95
N PRO A 254 -19.72 -17.78 -16.13
CA PRO A 254 -21.01 -17.10 -16.32
C PRO A 254 -22.03 -17.48 -15.25
N ALA A 255 -22.05 -18.73 -14.79
CA ALA A 255 -22.95 -19.18 -13.72
C ALA A 255 -22.68 -18.45 -12.39
N VAL A 256 -21.42 -18.27 -11.99
CA VAL A 256 -21.06 -17.51 -10.78
C VAL A 256 -21.36 -16.02 -10.95
N SER A 257 -21.14 -15.44 -12.13
CA SER A 257 -21.53 -14.05 -12.43
C SER A 257 -23.05 -13.84 -12.35
N GLN A 258 -23.83 -14.82 -12.83
CA GLN A 258 -25.28 -14.79 -12.71
C GLN A 258 -25.72 -14.93 -11.24
N LEU A 259 -25.05 -15.78 -10.44
CA LEU A 259 -25.29 -15.86 -8.99
C LEU A 259 -24.92 -14.55 -8.28
N ARG A 260 -23.81 -13.90 -8.65
CA ARG A 260 -23.42 -12.57 -8.15
C ARG A 260 -24.54 -11.57 -8.36
N MET A 261 -25.11 -11.51 -9.57
CA MET A 261 -26.23 -10.61 -9.85
C MET A 261 -27.50 -10.99 -9.10
N LEU A 262 -27.85 -12.29 -9.05
CA LEU A 262 -29.01 -12.77 -8.29
C LEU A 262 -28.93 -12.33 -6.83
N ALA A 263 -27.75 -12.51 -6.22
CA ALA A 263 -27.49 -12.11 -4.85
C ALA A 263 -27.64 -10.60 -4.65
N TRP A 264 -27.09 -9.79 -5.56
CA TRP A 264 -27.23 -8.33 -5.52
C TRP A 264 -28.67 -7.87 -5.68
N VAL A 265 -29.41 -8.40 -6.65
CA VAL A 265 -30.81 -8.03 -6.94
C VAL A 265 -31.72 -8.35 -5.75
N ILE A 266 -31.59 -9.54 -5.18
CA ILE A 266 -32.37 -9.95 -4.01
C ILE A 266 -32.06 -9.05 -2.81
N ALA A 267 -30.77 -8.78 -2.58
CA ALA A 267 -30.33 -7.90 -1.50
C ALA A 267 -30.80 -6.46 -1.71
N ALA A 268 -30.68 -5.89 -2.91
CA ALA A 268 -31.12 -4.53 -3.23
C ALA A 268 -32.64 -4.34 -3.14
N LYS A 269 -33.42 -5.41 -3.25
CA LYS A 269 -34.87 -5.33 -3.05
C LYS A 269 -35.26 -5.29 -1.58
N CYS A 270 -34.53 -6.00 -0.72
CA CYS A 270 -34.86 -6.11 0.71
C CYS A 270 -36.34 -6.46 0.98
N ASP A 271 -37.00 -7.16 0.07
CA ASP A 271 -38.42 -7.48 0.16
C ASP A 271 -38.60 -8.93 0.60
N PRO A 272 -39.17 -9.20 1.79
CA PRO A 272 -39.37 -10.57 2.28
C PRO A 272 -40.49 -11.31 1.53
N THR A 273 -41.31 -10.60 0.75
CA THR A 273 -42.36 -11.20 -0.09
C THR A 273 -41.87 -11.56 -1.49
N LEU A 274 -40.62 -11.20 -1.83
CA LEU A 274 -40.01 -11.53 -3.10
C LEU A 274 -39.88 -13.05 -3.24
N ASP A 275 -40.37 -13.60 -4.35
CA ASP A 275 -40.22 -15.01 -4.67
C ASP A 275 -38.78 -15.31 -5.13
N VAL A 276 -37.89 -15.47 -4.15
CA VAL A 276 -36.47 -15.79 -4.34
C VAL A 276 -36.30 -17.09 -5.13
N ALA A 277 -37.20 -18.07 -4.93
CA ALA A 277 -37.13 -19.34 -5.64
C ALA A 277 -37.50 -19.18 -7.13
N ALA A 278 -38.51 -18.37 -7.45
CA ALA A 278 -38.84 -18.05 -8.83
C ALA A 278 -37.72 -17.28 -9.55
N LEU A 279 -37.06 -16.34 -8.87
CA LEU A 279 -35.90 -15.64 -9.44
C LEU A 279 -34.72 -16.59 -9.68
N ALA A 280 -34.43 -17.48 -8.73
CA ALA A 280 -33.39 -18.48 -8.88
C ALA A 280 -33.68 -19.47 -10.01
N ALA A 281 -34.96 -19.79 -10.26
CA ALA A 281 -35.37 -20.65 -11.36
C ALA A 281 -35.16 -20.04 -12.75
N LEU A 282 -34.88 -18.73 -12.85
CA LEU A 282 -34.47 -18.10 -14.11
C LEU A 282 -33.05 -18.49 -14.52
N LEU A 283 -32.20 -18.89 -13.56
CA LEU A 283 -30.82 -19.27 -13.84
C LEU A 283 -30.79 -20.58 -14.65
N PRO A 284 -29.94 -20.68 -15.70
CA PRO A 284 -29.72 -21.92 -16.44
C PRO A 284 -29.27 -23.09 -15.54
N GLY A 285 -28.55 -22.77 -14.46
CA GLY A 285 -28.18 -23.69 -13.38
C GLY A 285 -27.57 -22.94 -12.20
N MET A 286 -27.84 -23.40 -10.98
CA MET A 286 -27.21 -22.86 -9.77
C MET A 286 -25.76 -23.34 -9.67
N PRO A 287 -24.75 -22.45 -9.63
CA PRO A 287 -23.36 -22.85 -9.45
C PRO A 287 -23.06 -23.22 -7.99
N ASP A 288 -21.97 -23.96 -7.79
CA ASP A 288 -21.33 -24.08 -6.48
C ASP A 288 -20.62 -22.77 -6.14
N ALA A 289 -20.96 -22.19 -5.00
CA ALA A 289 -20.42 -20.90 -4.54
C ALA A 289 -19.18 -21.03 -3.63
N ALA A 290 -18.68 -22.24 -3.38
CA ALA A 290 -17.48 -22.45 -2.57
C ALA A 290 -16.25 -21.76 -3.20
N GLY A 291 -15.48 -21.04 -2.38
CA GLY A 291 -14.34 -20.23 -2.81
C GLY A 291 -14.71 -18.79 -3.20
N TYR A 292 -16.01 -18.45 -3.31
CA TYR A 292 -16.50 -17.11 -3.65
C TYR A 292 -17.22 -16.43 -2.46
N GLU A 293 -17.03 -16.91 -1.24
CA GLU A 293 -17.84 -16.47 -0.08
C GLU A 293 -17.64 -14.98 0.26
N ASN A 294 -16.40 -14.48 0.22
CA ASN A 294 -16.10 -13.07 0.45
C ASN A 294 -16.66 -12.17 -0.66
N LEU A 295 -16.53 -12.58 -1.93
CA LEU A 295 -17.11 -11.88 -3.07
C LEU A 295 -18.63 -11.75 -2.89
N LEU A 296 -19.31 -12.85 -2.58
CA LEU A 296 -20.76 -12.85 -2.39
C LEU A 296 -21.18 -12.03 -1.17
N ALA A 297 -20.45 -12.10 -0.05
CA ALA A 297 -20.72 -11.28 1.12
C ALA A 297 -20.65 -9.78 0.78
N GLY A 298 -19.59 -9.33 0.10
CA GLY A 298 -19.45 -7.95 -0.33
C GLY A 298 -20.57 -7.49 -1.27
N VAL A 299 -20.91 -8.33 -2.26
CA VAL A 299 -21.99 -8.05 -3.23
C VAL A 299 -23.36 -7.94 -2.56
N ILE A 300 -23.65 -8.83 -1.61
CA ILE A 300 -24.90 -8.81 -0.85
C ILE A 300 -24.97 -7.54 -0.01
N LEU A 301 -23.91 -7.18 0.72
CA LEU A 301 -23.88 -5.96 1.54
C LEU A 301 -24.06 -4.69 0.69
N HIS A 302 -23.37 -4.59 -0.44
CA HIS A 302 -23.55 -3.48 -1.38
C HIS A 302 -25.00 -3.42 -1.91
N GLY A 303 -25.62 -4.57 -2.20
CA GLY A 303 -27.02 -4.66 -2.55
C GLY A 303 -27.92 -4.11 -1.43
N LEU A 304 -27.76 -4.58 -0.19
CA LEU A 304 -28.52 -4.11 0.97
C LEU A 304 -28.38 -2.59 1.18
N GLN A 305 -27.17 -2.06 1.12
CA GLN A 305 -26.88 -0.63 1.24
C GLN A 305 -27.59 0.19 0.16
N THR A 306 -27.56 -0.30 -1.08
CA THR A 306 -28.28 0.34 -2.19
C THR A 306 -29.80 0.31 -1.96
N GLY A 307 -30.36 -0.85 -1.61
CA GLY A 307 -31.79 -1.03 -1.42
C GLY A 307 -32.39 -0.24 -0.25
N LEU A 308 -31.61 -0.05 0.80
CA LEU A 308 -32.02 0.61 2.04
C LEU A 308 -31.56 2.07 2.12
N PHE A 309 -30.89 2.58 1.08
CA PHE A 309 -30.30 3.92 1.05
C PHE A 309 -29.35 4.18 2.23
N ILE A 310 -28.49 3.20 2.51
CA ILE A 310 -27.56 3.22 3.64
C ILE A 310 -26.13 3.40 3.13
N ASP A 311 -25.44 4.38 3.70
CA ASP A 311 -24.05 4.70 3.33
C ASP A 311 -23.06 3.81 4.06
N ARG A 312 -23.21 3.66 5.38
CA ARG A 312 -22.27 2.91 6.19
C ARG A 312 -22.79 1.51 6.46
N ALA A 313 -21.94 0.51 6.32
CA ALA A 313 -22.34 -0.88 6.56
C ALA A 313 -22.85 -1.11 7.99
N ASP A 314 -22.42 -0.33 8.99
CA ASP A 314 -22.90 -0.46 10.37
C ASP A 314 -24.34 0.05 10.60
N ASP A 315 -24.85 0.93 9.74
CA ASP A 315 -26.24 1.38 9.81
C ASP A 315 -27.21 0.25 9.40
N LEU A 316 -26.73 -0.79 8.70
CA LEU A 316 -27.52 -1.99 8.40
C LEU A 316 -27.99 -2.71 9.67
N ILE A 317 -27.30 -2.52 10.80
CA ILE A 317 -27.69 -3.08 12.09
C ILE A 317 -29.06 -2.54 12.52
N ASP A 318 -29.31 -1.24 12.35
CA ASP A 318 -30.55 -0.57 12.77
C ASP A 318 -31.78 -1.03 12.02
N VAL A 319 -31.58 -1.54 10.80
CA VAL A 319 -32.65 -1.97 9.91
C VAL A 319 -32.60 -3.49 9.66
N SER A 320 -31.87 -4.23 10.49
CA SER A 320 -31.69 -5.69 10.38
C SER A 320 -32.99 -6.46 10.28
N ASP A 321 -34.00 -6.10 11.07
CA ASP A 321 -35.33 -6.73 11.01
C ASP A 321 -35.98 -6.66 9.62
N LYS A 322 -35.64 -5.64 8.80
CA LYS A 322 -36.20 -5.48 7.45
C LYS A 322 -35.55 -6.41 6.43
N TRP A 323 -34.24 -6.61 6.51
CA TRP A 323 -33.49 -7.31 5.45
C TRP A 323 -33.04 -8.73 5.80
N GLN A 324 -32.91 -9.04 7.09
CA GLN A 324 -32.45 -10.36 7.54
C GLN A 324 -33.26 -11.53 7.00
N PRO A 325 -34.61 -11.48 6.94
CA PRO A 325 -35.38 -12.59 6.38
C PRO A 325 -34.98 -12.91 4.94
N THR A 326 -34.89 -11.88 4.09
CA THR A 326 -34.50 -12.01 2.68
C THR A 326 -33.07 -12.50 2.53
N PHE A 327 -32.14 -11.98 3.33
CA PHE A 327 -30.75 -12.43 3.38
C PHE A 327 -30.64 -13.91 3.73
N LEU A 328 -31.31 -14.37 4.80
CA LEU A 328 -31.22 -15.76 5.22
C LEU A 328 -31.86 -16.72 4.21
N LEU A 329 -32.93 -16.31 3.52
CA LEU A 329 -33.51 -17.07 2.41
C LEU A 329 -32.52 -17.25 1.25
N LEU A 330 -31.81 -16.17 0.88
CA LEU A 330 -30.75 -16.24 -0.13
C LEU A 330 -29.61 -17.17 0.29
N ILE A 331 -29.16 -17.09 1.54
CA ILE A 331 -28.09 -17.98 2.04
C ILE A 331 -28.53 -19.44 2.04
N GLN A 332 -29.77 -19.74 2.44
CA GLN A 332 -30.32 -21.10 2.39
C GLN A 332 -30.36 -21.64 0.95
N LEU A 333 -30.77 -20.80 0.00
CA LEU A 333 -30.75 -21.14 -1.42
C LEU A 333 -29.34 -21.47 -1.91
N ILE A 334 -28.35 -20.62 -1.62
CA ILE A 334 -26.94 -20.85 -2.00
C ILE A 334 -26.41 -22.15 -1.37
N GLN A 335 -26.67 -22.36 -0.08
CA GLN A 335 -26.19 -23.52 0.67
C GLN A 335 -26.74 -24.85 0.13
N LYS A 336 -27.92 -24.86 -0.48
CA LYS A 336 -28.51 -26.06 -1.09
C LYS A 336 -27.72 -26.57 -2.32
N HIS A 337 -26.98 -25.67 -2.97
CA HIS A 337 -26.28 -25.95 -4.23
C HIS A 337 -24.74 -25.86 -4.10
N SER A 338 -24.23 -25.57 -2.91
CA SER A 338 -22.79 -25.38 -2.64
C SER A 338 -22.27 -26.36 -1.60
N PHE A 339 -20.95 -26.43 -1.43
CA PHE A 339 -20.35 -27.25 -0.36
C PHE A 339 -20.94 -26.94 1.03
N PRO A 340 -21.10 -27.96 1.91
CA PRO A 340 -21.55 -27.76 3.28
C PRO A 340 -20.67 -26.73 4.03
N GLY A 341 -21.29 -25.65 4.53
CA GLY A 341 -20.58 -24.60 5.27
C GLY A 341 -20.34 -23.32 4.46
N THR A 342 -20.52 -23.31 3.15
CA THR A 342 -20.44 -22.10 2.31
C THR A 342 -21.39 -21.00 2.80
N GLY A 343 -22.64 -21.35 3.12
CA GLY A 343 -23.60 -20.37 3.64
C GLY A 343 -23.17 -19.79 4.99
N ARG A 344 -22.61 -20.63 5.87
CA ARG A 344 -22.06 -20.18 7.16
C ARG A 344 -20.92 -19.18 6.96
N LYS A 345 -19.98 -19.46 6.06
CA LYS A 345 -18.86 -18.56 5.75
C LYS A 345 -19.33 -17.22 5.18
N ILE A 346 -20.36 -17.21 4.33
CA ILE A 346 -20.94 -15.95 3.81
C ILE A 346 -21.57 -15.14 4.96
N ILE A 347 -22.27 -15.79 5.89
CA ILE A 347 -22.83 -15.12 7.08
C ILE A 347 -21.72 -14.56 7.97
N GLU A 348 -20.65 -15.32 8.20
CA GLU A 348 -19.48 -14.89 8.99
C GLU A 348 -18.77 -13.71 8.34
N ALA A 349 -18.49 -13.79 7.03
CA ALA A 349 -17.90 -12.71 6.27
C ALA A 349 -18.78 -11.45 6.30
N ALA A 350 -20.09 -11.55 6.04
CA ALA A 350 -20.99 -10.41 6.09
C ALA A 350 -21.05 -9.78 7.50
N SER A 351 -21.08 -10.61 8.54
CA SER A 351 -21.06 -10.16 9.94
C SER A 351 -19.76 -9.44 10.27
N TRP A 352 -18.63 -9.94 9.77
CA TRP A 352 -17.33 -9.31 9.95
C TRP A 352 -17.30 -7.92 9.31
N HIS A 353 -17.69 -7.80 8.03
CA HIS A 353 -17.70 -6.52 7.31
C HIS A 353 -18.60 -5.47 8.00
N ILE A 354 -19.80 -5.84 8.44
CA ILE A 354 -20.68 -4.94 9.21
C ILE A 354 -20.03 -4.54 10.54
N SER A 355 -19.41 -5.48 11.26
CA SER A 355 -18.77 -5.21 12.54
C SER A 355 -17.52 -4.34 12.44
N ALA A 356 -16.76 -4.47 11.35
CA ALA A 356 -15.57 -3.67 11.09
C ALA A 356 -15.91 -2.20 10.82
N ALA A 357 -17.08 -1.92 10.23
CA ALA A 357 -17.54 -0.55 10.01
C ALA A 357 -17.86 0.21 11.31
N ASN A 358 -18.22 -0.50 12.39
CA ASN A 358 -18.39 0.08 13.71
C ASN A 358 -18.25 -0.97 14.83
N PRO A 359 -17.05 -1.08 15.43
CA PRO A 359 -16.76 -2.10 16.43
C PRO A 359 -17.51 -1.88 17.75
N LEU A 360 -18.23 -0.77 17.91
CA LEU A 360 -18.99 -0.44 19.12
C LEU A 360 -20.39 -1.08 19.17
N ARG A 361 -20.86 -1.65 18.04
CA ARG A 361 -22.22 -2.15 17.92
C ARG A 361 -22.30 -3.67 17.97
N SER A 362 -23.09 -4.18 18.91
CA SER A 362 -23.46 -5.59 18.98
C SER A 362 -24.68 -5.86 18.12
N PHE A 363 -24.67 -6.95 17.37
CA PHE A 363 -25.80 -7.38 16.57
C PHE A 363 -25.74 -8.89 16.32
N ARG A 364 -26.80 -9.45 15.79
CA ARG A 364 -26.84 -10.87 15.40
C ARG A 364 -27.18 -10.97 13.94
N LEU A 365 -26.57 -11.90 13.23
CA LEU A 365 -26.93 -12.27 11.86
C LEU A 365 -26.90 -13.79 11.71
N GLY A 366 -28.07 -14.40 11.48
CA GLY A 366 -28.17 -15.86 11.38
C GLY A 366 -27.68 -16.58 12.64
N ASN A 367 -26.64 -17.39 12.48
CA ASN A 367 -25.96 -18.15 13.53
C ASN A 367 -24.73 -17.42 14.12
N VAL A 368 -24.43 -16.20 13.67
CA VAL A 368 -23.31 -15.39 14.15
C VAL A 368 -23.82 -14.33 15.13
N GLN A 369 -23.22 -14.28 16.31
CA GLN A 369 -23.42 -13.22 17.30
C GLN A 369 -22.21 -12.29 17.29
N VAL A 370 -22.42 -11.03 16.94
CA VAL A 370 -21.43 -9.97 17.08
C VAL A 370 -21.66 -9.23 18.39
N VAL A 371 -20.61 -9.05 19.19
CA VAL A 371 -20.68 -8.28 20.43
C VAL A 371 -19.51 -7.33 20.59
N SER A 372 -19.80 -6.20 21.20
CA SER A 372 -18.82 -5.17 21.55
C SER A 372 -18.66 -5.15 23.06
N VAL A 373 -17.44 -5.36 23.53
CA VAL A 373 -17.13 -5.50 24.95
C VAL A 373 -16.16 -4.41 25.36
N ALA A 374 -16.62 -3.50 26.22
CA ALA A 374 -15.75 -2.57 26.92
C ALA A 374 -14.99 -3.32 28.02
N LEU A 375 -13.66 -3.37 27.89
CA LEU A 375 -12.78 -4.14 28.77
C LEU A 375 -12.79 -3.62 30.21
N GLU A 376 -13.18 -2.38 30.45
CA GLU A 376 -13.30 -1.79 31.80
C GLU A 376 -14.49 -2.35 32.58
N THR A 377 -15.56 -2.73 31.87
CA THR A 377 -16.82 -3.15 32.50
C THR A 377 -17.09 -4.65 32.34
N LEU A 378 -16.46 -5.31 31.35
CA LEU A 378 -16.61 -6.74 31.02
C LEU A 378 -18.09 -7.14 31.00
N SER A 379 -18.83 -6.49 30.09
CA SER A 379 -20.28 -6.62 29.96
C SER A 379 -20.72 -8.06 29.69
N ARG A 380 -21.96 -8.39 30.09
CA ARG A 380 -22.55 -9.71 29.84
C ARG A 380 -22.75 -9.91 28.32
N ILE A 381 -22.22 -10.96 27.70
CA ILE A 381 -22.51 -11.40 26.33
C ILE A 381 -23.69 -12.38 26.36
N PRO A 382 -24.93 -11.95 26.11
CA PRO A 382 -26.04 -12.89 26.01
C PRO A 382 -25.86 -13.79 24.77
N LYS A 383 -25.94 -15.11 24.94
CA LYS A 383 -26.12 -16.03 23.82
C LYS A 383 -27.53 -15.83 23.27
N ALA A 384 -27.66 -15.38 22.04
CA ALA A 384 -28.93 -15.45 21.33
C ALA A 384 -29.08 -16.83 20.69
N GLU A 385 -30.17 -17.54 20.91
CA GLU A 385 -30.42 -18.82 20.23
C GLU A 385 -30.94 -18.57 18.79
N PRO A 386 -30.39 -19.22 17.75
CA PRO A 386 -29.44 -20.32 17.74
C PRO A 386 -28.03 -19.92 17.24
N SER A 387 -27.39 -18.91 17.85
CA SER A 387 -26.02 -18.51 17.48
C SER A 387 -24.96 -19.52 17.97
N ASP A 388 -24.02 -19.85 17.09
CA ASP A 388 -22.91 -20.79 17.35
C ASP A 388 -21.52 -20.24 16.96
N THR A 389 -21.43 -19.08 16.29
CA THR A 389 -20.20 -18.30 16.07
C THR A 389 -20.27 -16.97 16.83
N LEU A 390 -19.18 -16.59 17.49
CA LEU A 390 -18.98 -15.31 18.18
C LEU A 390 -17.97 -14.47 17.40
N ILE A 391 -18.37 -13.26 17.04
CA ILE A 391 -17.45 -12.18 16.66
C ILE A 391 -17.42 -11.18 17.81
N MET A 392 -16.30 -11.07 18.51
CA MET A 392 -16.15 -10.14 19.62
C MET A 392 -15.26 -8.97 19.22
N GLN A 393 -15.74 -7.76 19.42
CA GLN A 393 -15.01 -6.50 19.25
C GLN A 393 -14.64 -5.99 20.64
N ALA A 394 -13.35 -5.96 20.98
CA ALA A 394 -12.88 -5.49 22.28
C ALA A 394 -12.59 -3.98 22.23
N LEU A 395 -12.98 -3.28 23.29
CA LEU A 395 -12.85 -1.82 23.40
C LEU A 395 -12.17 -1.42 24.70
N SER A 396 -11.29 -0.43 24.66
CA SER A 396 -10.67 0.21 25.83
C SER A 396 -10.72 1.72 25.66
N GLY A 397 -11.21 2.48 26.64
CA GLY A 397 -11.40 3.93 26.59
C GLY A 397 -12.33 4.39 25.46
N GLY A 398 -13.23 3.52 24.99
CA GLY A 398 -14.07 3.77 23.80
C GLY A 398 -13.33 3.61 22.45
N GLN A 399 -12.08 3.16 22.45
CA GLN A 399 -11.31 2.80 21.25
C GLN A 399 -11.31 1.29 21.04
N HIS A 400 -11.34 0.84 19.79
CA HIS A 400 -11.19 -0.57 19.45
C HIS A 400 -9.74 -1.03 19.68
N VAL A 401 -9.60 -2.18 20.35
CA VAL A 401 -8.29 -2.75 20.71
C VAL A 401 -8.05 -4.14 20.11
N GLY A 402 -9.07 -4.72 19.46
CA GLY A 402 -8.91 -5.96 18.71
C GLY A 402 -10.23 -6.70 18.53
N SER A 403 -10.17 -7.79 17.76
CA SER A 403 -11.35 -8.59 17.41
C SER A 403 -11.04 -10.08 17.54
N PHE A 404 -12.05 -10.86 17.89
CA PHE A 404 -11.98 -12.32 17.95
C PHE A 404 -13.11 -12.92 17.12
N VAL A 405 -12.80 -13.97 16.36
CA VAL A 405 -13.78 -14.78 15.63
C VAL A 405 -13.59 -16.23 16.04
N GLY A 406 -14.62 -16.86 16.59
CA GLY A 406 -14.54 -18.25 17.00
C GLY A 406 -15.89 -18.82 17.42
N PRO A 407 -15.94 -20.10 17.84
CA PRO A 407 -17.20 -20.70 18.25
C PRO A 407 -17.80 -19.99 19.48
N PHE A 408 -19.12 -19.82 19.50
CA PHE A 408 -19.85 -19.32 20.66
C PHE A 408 -20.05 -20.47 21.65
N TRP A 409 -19.16 -20.58 22.63
CA TRP A 409 -19.06 -21.71 23.57
C TRP A 409 -20.19 -21.75 24.64
N GLY A 410 -21.45 -21.89 24.21
CA GLY A 410 -22.60 -22.28 25.04
C GLY A 410 -22.59 -21.84 26.52
N ASP A 411 -22.66 -22.82 27.42
CA ASP A 411 -22.83 -22.67 28.88
C ASP A 411 -21.59 -22.17 29.64
N LEU A 412 -20.50 -21.81 28.96
CA LEU A 412 -19.38 -21.17 29.64
C LEU A 412 -19.85 -19.83 30.21
N SER A 413 -19.53 -19.58 31.48
CA SER A 413 -19.78 -18.26 32.07
C SER A 413 -19.12 -17.21 31.20
N ILE A 414 -19.82 -16.11 30.94
CA ILE A 414 -19.36 -15.06 30.02
C ILE A 414 -18.00 -14.49 30.41
N ARG A 415 -17.68 -14.45 31.70
CA ARG A 415 -16.34 -14.07 32.18
C ARG A 415 -15.26 -15.08 31.82
N ALA A 416 -15.58 -16.36 31.70
CA ALA A 416 -14.63 -17.38 31.25
C ALA A 416 -14.39 -17.30 29.73
N GLN A 417 -15.44 -17.04 28.95
CA GLN A 417 -15.30 -16.80 27.51
C GLN A 417 -14.47 -15.52 27.24
N ILE A 418 -14.84 -14.40 27.86
CA ILE A 418 -14.11 -13.13 27.68
C ILE A 418 -12.65 -13.25 28.16
N ARG A 419 -12.35 -14.02 29.22
CA ARG A 419 -10.96 -14.24 29.66
C ARG A 419 -10.14 -15.10 28.71
N LEU A 420 -10.71 -16.15 28.12
CA LEU A 420 -10.02 -16.95 27.09
C LEU A 420 -9.72 -16.08 25.87
N ILE A 421 -10.68 -15.26 25.47
CA ILE A 421 -10.55 -14.36 24.33
C ILE A 421 -9.57 -13.21 24.63
N MET A 422 -9.60 -12.60 25.82
CA MET A 422 -8.64 -11.55 26.22
C MET A 422 -7.19 -12.06 26.28
N HIS A 423 -7.01 -13.30 26.77
CA HIS A 423 -5.71 -13.98 26.76
C HIS A 423 -5.24 -14.28 25.32
N GLU A 424 -6.15 -14.64 24.42
CA GLU A 424 -5.86 -14.86 22.99
C GLU A 424 -5.58 -13.55 22.24
N MET A 425 -6.18 -12.43 22.67
CA MET A 425 -5.99 -11.09 22.11
C MET A 425 -4.84 -10.28 22.72
N GLN A 426 -4.11 -10.82 23.71
CA GLN A 426 -3.01 -10.15 24.43
C GLN A 426 -3.37 -8.76 25.02
N ALA A 427 -4.65 -8.49 25.29
CA ALA A 427 -5.13 -7.17 25.76
C ALA A 427 -4.84 -6.89 27.25
N ASP A 428 -4.18 -7.83 27.94
CA ASP A 428 -3.90 -7.76 29.38
C ASP A 428 -2.92 -6.62 29.75
N GLU A 429 -2.03 -6.23 28.83
CA GLU A 429 -1.01 -5.20 29.05
C GLU A 429 -1.54 -3.76 28.85
N HIS A 430 -2.66 -3.58 28.15
CA HIS A 430 -3.27 -2.27 27.88
C HIS A 430 -4.30 -1.83 28.93
N LEU A 431 -4.58 -2.66 29.93
CA LEU A 431 -5.49 -2.35 31.03
C LEU A 431 -4.73 -1.69 32.19
N GLN A 432 -4.79 -0.36 32.27
CA GLN A 432 -4.35 0.34 33.48
C GLN A 432 -5.20 -0.11 34.68
N THR A 433 -4.56 -0.77 35.64
CA THR A 433 -5.24 -1.23 36.87
C THR A 433 -4.89 -0.35 38.04
N PRO A 434 -5.85 -0.06 38.95
CA PRO A 434 -6.03 -0.99 40.09
C PRO A 434 -7.39 -1.66 40.43
N PRO A 435 -8.61 -1.32 39.94
CA PRO A 435 -9.83 -2.04 40.38
C PRO A 435 -10.20 -3.25 39.52
N THR A 436 -9.91 -3.21 38.20
CA THR A 436 -10.33 -4.24 37.24
C THR A 436 -9.63 -5.58 37.49
N LEU A 437 -8.33 -5.57 37.84
CA LEU A 437 -7.58 -6.78 38.23
C LEU A 437 -7.87 -7.28 39.66
N ALA A 438 -8.22 -6.39 40.60
CA ALA A 438 -8.60 -6.78 41.95
C ALA A 438 -9.92 -7.61 41.96
N TYR A 439 -10.78 -7.38 40.96
CA TYR A 439 -11.98 -8.18 40.74
C TYR A 439 -11.70 -9.48 39.96
N ILE A 440 -10.66 -9.52 39.12
CA ILE A 440 -10.25 -10.71 38.36
C ILE A 440 -9.57 -11.74 39.26
N SER A 441 -8.69 -11.30 40.17
CA SER A 441 -7.97 -12.17 41.10
C SER A 441 -8.86 -12.76 42.21
N SER A 442 -9.98 -12.11 42.56
CA SER A 442 -10.91 -12.65 43.55
C SER A 442 -11.84 -13.75 43.00
N TRP A 443 -11.98 -13.84 41.67
CA TRP A 443 -12.93 -14.75 41.00
C TRP A 443 -12.38 -16.13 40.62
N SER A 444 -11.07 -16.36 40.73
CA SER A 444 -10.53 -17.72 40.76
C SER A 444 -11.14 -18.55 41.90
N LYS A 445 -11.64 -17.91 42.97
CA LYS A 445 -12.39 -18.57 44.05
C LYS A 445 -13.87 -18.83 43.74
N GLU A 446 -14.51 -18.06 42.86
CA GLU A 446 -15.94 -18.24 42.51
C GLU A 446 -16.15 -19.22 41.34
N ALA A 447 -15.24 -19.25 40.36
CA ALA A 447 -15.23 -20.28 39.30
C ALA A 447 -14.96 -21.69 39.86
N LEU A 448 -14.10 -21.78 40.89
CA LEU A 448 -13.91 -22.99 41.69
C LEU A 448 -15.11 -23.32 42.60
N ARG A 449 -15.92 -22.34 43.02
CA ARG A 449 -17.19 -22.58 43.74
C ARG A 449 -18.31 -23.06 42.82
N GLY A 450 -18.38 -22.56 41.59
CA GLY A 450 -19.29 -23.03 40.54
C GLY A 450 -19.02 -24.48 40.09
N TYR A 451 -17.80 -24.98 40.30
CA TYR A 451 -17.42 -26.39 40.08
C TYR A 451 -18.29 -27.38 40.90
N ARG A 452 -18.88 -26.93 42.02
CA ARG A 452 -19.79 -27.77 42.83
C ARG A 452 -21.22 -27.88 42.27
N ALA A 453 -21.66 -26.94 41.43
CA ALA A 453 -22.98 -27.02 40.78
C ALA A 453 -22.95 -27.89 39.51
N PHE A 454 -21.81 -27.96 38.82
CA PHE A 454 -21.64 -28.82 37.64
C PHE A 454 -21.30 -30.29 38.00
N GLY A 455 -20.93 -30.54 39.26
CA GLY A 455 -20.69 -31.88 39.78
C GLY A 455 -21.92 -32.78 39.80
N GLY A 456 -23.14 -32.23 39.75
CA GLY A 456 -24.38 -33.01 39.78
C GLY A 456 -24.77 -33.62 38.43
N LEU A 457 -24.39 -32.99 37.31
CA LEU A 457 -24.79 -33.47 35.97
C LEU A 457 -23.80 -34.46 35.34
N ILE A 458 -22.60 -34.62 35.92
CA ILE A 458 -21.57 -35.59 35.50
C ILE A 458 -21.43 -36.72 36.54
N ILE A 459 -22.53 -37.16 37.15
CA ILE A 459 -22.56 -38.33 38.05
C ILE A 459 -23.46 -39.47 37.53
N ARG A 460 -23.98 -39.38 36.30
CA ARG A 460 -24.59 -40.55 35.65
C ARG A 460 -23.98 -40.79 34.27
N ASN A 461 -23.25 -41.90 34.17
CA ASN A 461 -22.52 -42.44 33.02
C ASN A 461 -21.12 -41.82 32.85
N GLY A 462 -20.07 -42.26 33.57
CA GLY A 462 -19.64 -43.64 33.71
C GLY A 462 -18.74 -44.03 32.53
N ARG A 463 -17.41 -43.91 32.73
CA ARG A 463 -16.30 -44.32 31.82
C ARG A 463 -15.98 -43.38 30.66
N ARG A 464 -15.25 -42.28 30.90
CA ARG A 464 -14.27 -41.72 29.92
C ARG A 464 -13.31 -40.62 30.40
N ARG A 465 -13.15 -40.37 31.71
CA ARG A 465 -12.18 -39.36 32.20
C ARG A 465 -10.73 -39.86 32.34
N GLY A 466 -10.52 -41.16 32.57
CA GLY A 466 -9.18 -41.76 32.67
C GLY A 466 -8.46 -42.04 31.34
N ARG A 467 -9.05 -41.68 30.19
CA ARG A 467 -8.42 -41.77 28.86
C ARG A 467 -7.90 -40.42 28.37
N LEU A 468 -8.55 -39.31 28.73
CA LEU A 468 -8.19 -37.98 28.22
C LEU A 468 -6.97 -37.38 28.94
N GLU A 469 -6.85 -37.54 30.26
CA GLU A 469 -5.67 -37.10 31.01
C GLU A 469 -4.41 -37.92 30.69
N ARG A 470 -4.56 -39.23 30.43
CA ARG A 470 -3.45 -40.08 29.97
C ARG A 470 -3.10 -39.87 28.51
N LEU A 471 -4.00 -39.31 27.70
CA LEU A 471 -3.70 -38.95 26.32
C LEU A 471 -2.96 -37.61 26.28
N LEU A 472 -3.42 -36.59 27.02
CA LEU A 472 -2.81 -35.25 27.06
C LEU A 472 -1.41 -35.22 27.71
N VAL A 473 -1.19 -36.00 28.78
CA VAL A 473 0.15 -36.12 29.40
C VAL A 473 1.08 -37.01 28.55
N ARG A 474 0.54 -37.93 27.75
CA ARG A 474 1.33 -38.79 26.85
C ARG A 474 1.65 -38.10 25.53
N ILE A 475 0.76 -37.23 25.04
CA ILE A 475 0.92 -36.39 23.85
C ILE A 475 1.99 -35.33 24.11
N GLY A 476 1.86 -34.53 25.18
CA GLY A 476 2.88 -33.53 25.51
C GLY A 476 4.26 -34.12 25.88
N ARG A 477 4.28 -35.34 26.45
CA ARG A 477 5.53 -36.03 26.79
C ARG A 477 6.13 -36.83 25.63
N ASN A 478 5.32 -37.34 24.70
CA ASN A 478 5.82 -38.06 23.51
C ASN A 478 6.17 -37.11 22.36
N ALA A 479 5.49 -35.96 22.22
CA ALA A 479 5.83 -34.94 21.22
C ALA A 479 7.23 -34.35 21.46
N LEU A 480 7.67 -34.28 22.72
CA LEU A 480 9.05 -33.93 23.11
C LEU A 480 10.06 -35.10 22.99
N LEU A 481 9.61 -36.34 22.79
CA LEU A 481 10.45 -37.56 22.76
C LEU A 481 10.51 -38.23 21.37
N ALA A 482 9.91 -37.66 20.33
CA ALA A 482 9.72 -38.33 19.04
C ALA A 482 10.56 -37.76 17.86
N CYS A 483 11.64 -37.03 18.13
CA CYS A 483 12.59 -36.60 17.08
C CYS A 483 13.84 -37.51 17.07
N ALA A 484 13.87 -38.43 16.09
CA ALA A 484 14.98 -39.28 15.60
C ALA A 484 15.40 -40.55 16.41
N PRO A 485 15.85 -41.64 15.74
CA PRO A 485 15.92 -42.99 16.31
C PRO A 485 17.30 -43.30 16.93
N SER A 486 17.41 -43.28 18.25
CA SER A 486 18.51 -43.95 18.96
C SER A 486 18.12 -44.30 20.40
N ASP A 487 18.81 -45.29 20.96
CA ASP A 487 18.40 -46.01 22.16
C ASP A 487 18.34 -45.16 23.45
N LYS A 488 17.36 -45.54 24.27
CA LYS A 488 16.80 -44.80 25.42
C LYS A 488 17.79 -44.44 26.53
N GLN A 489 18.92 -45.14 26.62
CA GLN A 489 19.91 -44.99 27.71
C GLN A 489 20.89 -43.83 27.51
N ASP A 490 21.15 -43.44 26.26
CA ASP A 490 22.07 -42.34 25.95
C ASP A 490 21.42 -40.96 26.17
N ASN A 491 20.08 -40.92 26.04
CA ASN A 491 19.27 -39.72 26.25
C ASN A 491 19.19 -39.28 27.72
N ASP A 492 19.15 -40.23 28.67
CA ASP A 492 19.10 -39.91 30.11
C ASP A 492 20.44 -39.37 30.64
N ALA A 493 21.56 -39.81 30.06
CA ALA A 493 22.91 -39.34 30.39
C ALA A 493 23.15 -37.91 29.87
N ARG A 494 22.76 -37.64 28.61
CA ARG A 494 22.82 -36.30 28.00
C ARG A 494 21.93 -35.28 28.70
N LEU A 495 20.70 -35.68 29.06
CA LEU A 495 19.76 -34.83 29.80
C LEU A 495 20.30 -34.49 31.20
N SER A 496 20.94 -35.44 31.87
CA SER A 496 21.55 -35.25 33.19
C SER A 496 22.76 -34.31 33.14
N ASP A 497 23.56 -34.32 32.07
CA ASP A 497 24.69 -33.40 31.90
C ASP A 497 24.26 -31.98 31.49
N ILE A 498 23.21 -31.84 30.66
CA ILE A 498 22.62 -30.54 30.32
C ILE A 498 21.97 -29.89 31.56
N LEU A 499 21.23 -30.67 32.36
CA LEU A 499 20.62 -30.20 33.60
C LEU A 499 21.65 -29.91 34.72
N ARG A 500 22.83 -30.56 34.70
CA ARG A 500 23.96 -30.21 35.59
C ARG A 500 24.62 -28.90 35.16
N ASN A 501 24.82 -28.68 33.87
CA ASN A 501 25.45 -27.47 33.34
C ASN A 501 24.54 -26.23 33.51
N LEU A 502 23.21 -26.41 33.45
CA LEU A 502 22.22 -25.34 33.70
C LEU A 502 22.05 -24.95 35.18
N ARG A 503 22.64 -25.72 36.13
CA ARG A 503 22.54 -25.46 37.58
C ARG A 503 23.80 -24.86 38.21
N ARG A 504 24.84 -24.57 37.41
CA ARG A 504 26.05 -23.87 37.86
C ARG A 504 26.38 -22.71 36.92
N ASP A 505 25.63 -21.64 37.04
CA ASP A 505 26.18 -20.33 37.42
C ASP A 505 25.03 -19.34 37.63
N PRO A 506 25.01 -18.57 38.73
CA PRO A 506 24.08 -17.46 38.88
C PRO A 506 24.60 -16.29 38.05
N THR A 507 24.02 -16.07 36.87
CA THR A 507 24.24 -14.83 36.12
C THR A 507 23.82 -13.64 37.02
N PRO A 508 24.64 -12.58 37.15
CA PRO A 508 24.34 -11.45 38.04
C PRO A 508 23.07 -10.72 37.58
N PRO A 509 22.43 -9.90 38.43
CA PRO A 509 21.26 -9.14 38.02
C PRO A 509 21.64 -8.24 36.83
N LEU A 510 20.84 -8.34 35.76
CA LEU A 510 20.89 -7.42 34.63
C LEU A 510 20.80 -5.98 35.15
N PRO A 511 21.65 -5.05 34.69
CA PRO A 511 21.41 -3.63 34.88
C PRO A 511 20.05 -3.29 34.27
N LYS A 512 19.32 -2.35 34.89
CA LYS A 512 18.12 -1.76 34.27
C LYS A 512 18.45 -1.39 32.82
N PRO A 513 17.57 -1.67 31.84
CA PRO A 513 17.76 -1.23 30.47
C PRO A 513 17.82 0.30 30.46
N SER A 514 19.03 0.84 30.38
CA SER A 514 19.32 2.16 29.87
C SER A 514 19.53 2.02 28.36
N GLY A 515 18.43 1.72 27.66
CA GLY A 515 18.30 1.87 26.21
C GLY A 515 17.24 2.95 25.96
N PRO A 516 17.30 3.69 24.85
CA PRO A 516 16.61 4.96 24.73
C PRO A 516 15.10 4.72 24.80
N ARG A 517 14.42 5.49 25.66
CA ARG A 517 13.03 5.86 25.36
C ARG A 517 13.01 6.44 23.95
N PRO A 518 11.89 6.38 23.21
CA PRO A 518 11.73 7.24 22.06
C PRO A 518 12.11 8.63 22.55
N GLU A 519 13.15 9.21 21.97
CA GLU A 519 13.33 10.64 22.11
C GLU A 519 12.03 11.22 21.51
N GLU A 520 11.06 11.55 22.38
CA GLU A 520 10.59 12.93 22.37
C GLU A 520 11.83 13.72 22.03
N LYS A 521 11.91 14.27 20.81
CA LYS A 521 12.99 15.17 20.42
C LYS A 521 13.14 16.10 21.60
N ASN A 522 14.12 15.82 22.46
CA ASN A 522 14.56 16.74 23.47
C ASN A 522 15.01 17.84 22.57
N ALA A 523 14.18 18.88 22.44
CA ALA A 523 14.55 20.06 21.71
C ALA A 523 15.93 20.38 22.27
N ALA A 524 16.95 20.25 21.43
CA ALA A 524 18.30 20.66 21.77
C ALA A 524 18.12 22.03 22.43
N PRO A 525 18.77 22.30 23.59
CA PRO A 525 18.61 23.57 24.27
C PRO A 525 18.67 24.65 23.21
N PRO A 526 17.65 25.54 23.12
CA PRO A 526 17.41 26.32 21.92
C PRO A 526 18.71 27.01 21.55
N ILE A 527 19.31 26.58 20.45
CA ILE A 527 20.60 27.07 20.00
C ILE A 527 20.41 28.58 19.79
N ARG A 528 21.13 29.39 20.56
CA ARG A 528 20.82 30.83 20.67
C ARG A 528 21.55 31.64 19.61
N SER A 529 22.58 31.09 18.98
CA SER A 529 23.35 31.69 17.87
C SER A 529 23.85 30.68 16.84
N GLU A 530 24.15 31.13 15.63
CA GLU A 530 24.74 30.29 14.55
C GLU A 530 26.12 29.70 14.95
N GLU A 531 26.89 30.39 15.79
CA GLU A 531 28.18 29.89 16.29
C GLU A 531 28.00 28.67 17.21
N GLU A 532 26.99 28.71 18.10
CA GLU A 532 26.65 27.58 18.97
C GLU A 532 26.17 26.35 18.16
N TYR A 533 25.51 26.58 17.02
CA TYR A 533 25.09 25.50 16.11
C TYR A 533 26.29 24.73 15.56
N TRP A 534 27.28 25.43 15.01
CA TRP A 534 28.46 24.80 14.41
C TRP A 534 29.36 24.13 15.47
N GLU A 535 29.53 24.75 16.65
CA GLU A 535 30.26 24.15 17.77
C GLU A 535 29.65 22.83 18.25
N HIS A 536 28.32 22.69 18.14
CA HIS A 536 27.61 21.47 18.48
C HIS A 536 27.83 20.36 17.44
N ILE A 537 27.80 20.68 16.14
CA ILE A 537 28.08 19.68 15.09
C ILE A 537 29.46 19.06 15.28
N PHE A 538 30.48 19.88 15.57
CA PHE A 538 31.84 19.41 15.80
C PHE A 538 32.06 18.78 17.19
N GLU A 539 31.02 18.54 18.01
CA GLU A 539 31.14 17.67 19.19
C GLU A 539 31.66 16.29 18.83
N ARG A 540 31.17 15.75 17.71
CA ARG A 540 31.61 14.46 17.17
C ARG A 540 32.81 14.68 16.23
N PRO A 541 33.89 13.88 16.36
CA PRO A 541 34.95 13.85 15.35
C PRO A 541 34.40 13.39 14.01
N ASP A 542 34.90 13.99 12.93
CA ASP A 542 34.52 13.70 11.55
C ASP A 542 32.99 13.59 11.34
N PRO A 543 32.23 14.70 11.52
CA PRO A 543 30.77 14.66 11.56
C PRO A 543 30.12 14.20 10.24
N TRP A 544 30.87 14.24 9.14
CA TRP A 544 30.39 13.96 7.79
C TRP A 544 31.14 12.81 7.09
N ASN A 545 31.99 12.06 7.81
CA ASN A 545 32.79 10.96 7.26
C ASN A 545 33.64 11.39 6.04
N TYR A 546 34.48 12.40 6.25
CA TYR A 546 35.42 12.98 5.28
C TYR A 546 36.46 11.97 4.73
N VAL A 547 36.57 10.79 5.34
CA VAL A 547 37.43 9.69 4.87
C VAL A 547 36.73 8.70 3.93
N SER A 548 35.44 8.89 3.66
CA SER A 548 34.66 8.10 2.70
C SER A 548 35.26 8.10 1.30
N VAL A 549 34.95 7.06 0.51
CA VAL A 549 35.38 6.97 -0.91
C VAL A 549 34.89 8.20 -1.69
N TYR A 550 33.64 8.60 -1.43
CA TYR A 550 33.00 9.78 -2.01
C TYR A 550 33.84 11.06 -1.84
N GLU A 551 34.25 11.36 -0.59
CA GLU A 551 35.02 12.57 -0.29
C GLU A 551 36.46 12.50 -0.84
N GLN A 552 37.10 11.33 -0.78
CA GLN A 552 38.49 11.20 -1.26
C GLN A 552 38.61 11.35 -2.79
N VAL A 553 37.66 10.82 -3.57
CA VAL A 553 37.63 11.02 -5.03
C VAL A 553 37.38 12.49 -5.35
N LYS A 554 36.40 13.12 -4.69
CA LYS A 554 36.11 14.54 -4.86
C LYS A 554 37.31 15.43 -4.53
N TYR A 555 38.05 15.11 -3.46
CA TYR A 555 39.29 15.80 -3.12
C TYR A 555 40.36 15.63 -4.20
N ALA A 556 40.57 14.42 -4.71
CA ALA A 556 41.54 14.18 -5.78
C ALA A 556 41.20 14.98 -7.06
N GLN A 557 39.93 14.98 -7.46
CA GLN A 557 39.45 15.76 -8.61
C GLN A 557 39.56 17.27 -8.36
N THR A 558 39.22 17.74 -7.16
CA THR A 558 39.37 19.16 -6.77
C THR A 558 40.83 19.60 -6.83
N LEU A 559 41.75 18.80 -6.30
CA LEU A 559 43.19 19.06 -6.33
C LEU A 559 43.76 19.03 -7.77
N SER A 560 43.14 18.30 -8.70
CA SER A 560 43.52 18.26 -10.12
C SER A 560 43.21 19.57 -10.85
N LEU A 561 42.28 20.37 -10.33
CA LEU A 561 41.89 21.67 -10.88
C LEU A 561 42.77 22.82 -10.42
N ILE A 562 43.64 22.60 -9.42
CA ILE A 562 44.51 23.65 -8.88
C ILE A 562 45.64 23.95 -9.88
N PRO A 563 45.77 25.21 -10.35
CA PRO A 563 46.86 25.60 -11.23
C PRO A 563 48.22 25.54 -10.54
N GLU A 564 49.30 25.39 -11.30
CA GLU A 564 50.66 25.49 -10.76
C GLU A 564 51.00 26.94 -10.37
N GLY A 565 51.92 27.11 -9.41
CA GLY A 565 52.47 28.43 -9.06
C GLY A 565 51.60 29.29 -8.12
N ILE A 566 50.67 28.68 -7.37
CA ILE A 566 49.85 29.40 -6.37
C ILE A 566 50.70 29.76 -5.15
N GLU A 567 50.97 31.06 -4.96
CA GLU A 567 51.73 31.56 -3.81
C GLU A 567 50.86 31.72 -2.57
N LYS A 568 49.67 32.34 -2.67
CA LYS A 568 48.78 32.61 -1.55
C LYS A 568 47.38 32.03 -1.77
N ALA A 569 47.00 31.07 -0.93
CA ALA A 569 45.69 30.41 -0.97
C ALA A 569 44.87 30.65 0.30
N LEU A 570 43.55 30.72 0.14
CA LEU A 570 42.56 30.78 1.22
C LEU A 570 41.59 29.61 1.09
N GLU A 571 41.46 28.81 2.14
CA GLU A 571 40.44 27.76 2.26
C GLU A 571 39.37 28.21 3.26
N LEU A 572 38.11 28.22 2.81
CA LEU A 572 36.94 28.55 3.61
C LEU A 572 36.22 27.27 4.00
N ALA A 573 35.79 27.18 5.27
CA ALA A 573 35.17 26.00 5.87
C ALA A 573 36.07 24.76 5.80
N CYS A 574 37.27 24.85 6.37
CA CYS A 574 38.24 23.74 6.35
C CYS A 574 37.84 22.54 7.22
N ALA A 575 36.78 22.67 8.03
CA ALA A 575 36.35 21.67 9.00
C ALA A 575 37.56 21.21 9.84
N GLU A 576 37.80 19.91 9.93
CA GLU A 576 38.92 19.35 10.70
C GLU A 576 40.25 19.32 9.91
N GLY A 577 40.35 19.88 8.71
CA GLY A 577 41.61 20.06 7.98
C GLY A 577 42.11 18.87 7.15
N ILE A 578 41.25 17.92 6.78
CA ILE A 578 41.63 16.76 5.92
C ILE A 578 42.01 17.21 4.51
N PHE A 579 41.22 18.12 3.94
CA PHE A 579 41.54 18.70 2.63
C PHE A 579 42.70 19.70 2.74
N THR A 580 42.75 20.49 3.83
CA THR A 580 43.83 21.44 4.14
C THR A 580 45.21 20.82 4.07
N GLU A 581 45.39 19.64 4.67
CA GLU A 581 46.67 18.91 4.66
C GLU A 581 47.13 18.59 3.22
N LYS A 582 46.21 18.13 2.37
CA LYS A 582 46.49 17.82 0.96
C LYS A 582 46.75 19.09 0.14
N LEU A 583 46.00 20.16 0.41
CA LEU A 583 46.14 21.45 -0.26
C LEU A 583 47.48 22.13 0.07
N ALA A 584 47.93 22.02 1.33
CA ALA A 584 49.19 22.60 1.80
C ALA A 584 50.41 22.11 1.01
N GLN A 585 50.33 20.94 0.38
CA GLN A 585 51.40 20.38 -0.45
C GLN A 585 51.48 21.02 -1.85
N LYS A 586 50.45 21.75 -2.28
CA LYS A 586 50.34 22.34 -3.64
C LYS A 586 50.51 23.87 -3.68
N VAL A 587 50.56 24.54 -2.53
CA VAL A 587 50.53 26.02 -2.46
C VAL A 587 51.65 26.57 -1.58
N GLY A 588 52.07 27.81 -1.85
CA GLY A 588 53.15 28.48 -1.11
C GLY A 588 52.80 28.79 0.34
N ARG A 589 51.69 29.49 0.58
CA ARG A 589 51.12 29.82 1.89
C ARG A 589 49.62 29.62 1.87
N LEU A 590 49.10 28.87 2.85
CA LEU A 590 47.69 28.54 2.98
C LEU A 590 47.13 29.18 4.26
N THR A 591 46.07 29.97 4.12
CA THR A 591 45.21 30.34 5.26
C THR A 591 43.96 29.48 5.19
N ALA A 592 43.73 28.63 6.17
CA ALA A 592 42.54 27.81 6.27
C ALA A 592 41.66 28.31 7.42
N THR A 593 40.35 28.34 7.22
CA THR A 593 39.42 28.99 8.14
C THR A 593 38.14 28.19 8.33
N ASP A 594 37.60 28.22 9.55
CA ASP A 594 36.29 27.67 9.87
C ASP A 594 35.56 28.60 10.86
N ILE A 595 34.24 28.49 10.95
CA ILE A 595 33.45 29.23 11.95
C ILE A 595 33.56 28.59 13.34
N SER A 596 33.88 27.30 13.41
CA SER A 596 34.04 26.56 14.66
C SER A 596 35.50 26.58 15.15
N GLN A 597 35.69 26.97 16.41
CA GLN A 597 36.95 26.86 17.12
C GLN A 597 37.37 25.39 17.27
N ARG A 598 36.44 24.48 17.58
CA ARG A 598 36.74 23.04 17.69
C ARG A 598 37.26 22.43 16.40
N ALA A 599 36.67 22.81 15.27
CA ALA A 599 37.13 22.38 13.95
C ALA A 599 38.56 22.87 13.68
N VAL A 600 38.82 24.16 13.95
CA VAL A 600 40.15 24.78 13.82
C VAL A 600 41.19 24.12 14.71
N ASP A 601 40.87 23.80 15.96
CA ASP A 601 41.81 23.15 16.89
C ASP A 601 42.23 21.76 16.39
N ARG A 602 41.28 20.97 15.87
CA ARG A 602 41.56 19.65 15.26
C ARG A 602 42.35 19.78 13.96
N ALA A 603 42.02 20.76 13.13
CA ALA A 603 42.78 21.06 11.92
C ALA A 603 44.23 21.44 12.25
N LEU A 604 44.44 22.15 13.37
CA LEU A 604 45.77 22.57 13.82
C LEU A 604 46.61 21.39 14.28
N GLU A 605 46.01 20.44 15.00
CA GLU A 605 46.66 19.18 15.34
C GLU A 605 47.02 18.36 14.09
N ARG A 606 46.08 18.23 13.15
CA ARG A 606 46.29 17.49 11.89
C ARG A 606 47.38 18.11 11.02
N CYS A 607 47.39 19.44 10.89
CA CYS A 607 48.32 20.16 10.03
C CYS A 607 49.63 20.61 10.73
N HIS A 608 49.93 20.10 11.94
CA HIS A 608 51.05 20.61 12.76
C HIS A 608 52.43 20.57 12.07
N ASP A 609 52.64 19.63 11.15
CA ASP A 609 53.89 19.50 10.39
C ASP A 609 54.00 20.49 9.20
N HIS A 610 52.90 21.16 8.83
CA HIS A 610 52.84 22.06 7.68
C HIS A 610 53.09 23.52 8.08
N ARG A 611 54.35 23.95 8.02
CA ARG A 611 54.77 25.34 8.38
C ARG A 611 54.19 26.44 7.50
N ASN A 612 53.62 26.09 6.34
CA ASN A 612 52.99 27.02 5.41
C ASN A 612 51.49 27.21 5.65
N VAL A 613 50.91 26.53 6.66
CA VAL A 613 49.49 26.59 7.01
C VAL A 613 49.26 27.52 8.18
N GLU A 614 48.28 28.40 8.05
CA GLU A 614 47.78 29.28 9.10
C GLU A 614 46.29 29.03 9.28
N LEU A 615 45.90 28.53 10.45
CA LEU A 615 44.50 28.26 10.80
C LEU A 615 43.94 29.35 11.68
N ARG A 616 42.70 29.77 11.41
CA ARG A 616 42.01 30.80 12.20
C ARG A 616 40.50 30.62 12.16
N VAL A 617 39.82 31.03 13.22
CA VAL A 617 38.36 31.14 13.21
C VAL A 617 37.95 32.36 12.36
N LEU A 618 37.06 32.15 11.40
CA LEU A 618 36.52 33.20 10.52
C LEU A 618 35.06 32.88 10.17
N ASP A 619 34.15 33.76 10.57
CA ASP A 619 32.80 33.80 10.00
C ASP A 619 32.86 34.57 8.68
N PHE A 620 33.04 33.86 7.57
CA PHE A 620 33.12 34.48 6.25
C PHE A 620 31.78 35.06 5.76
N VAL A 621 30.66 34.78 6.44
CA VAL A 621 29.35 35.37 6.15
C VAL A 621 29.27 36.78 6.70
N ARG A 622 29.77 37.02 7.91
CA ARG A 622 29.74 38.35 8.56
C ARG A 622 31.00 39.18 8.38
N GLN A 623 32.15 38.53 8.22
CA GLN A 623 33.46 39.19 8.18
C GLN A 623 34.01 39.32 6.75
N ASP A 624 34.98 40.22 6.57
CA ASP A 624 35.69 40.40 5.31
C ASP A 624 36.76 39.32 5.10
N LEU A 625 36.94 38.91 3.85
CA LEU A 625 37.94 37.91 3.48
C LEU A 625 39.33 38.56 3.35
N PRO A 626 40.40 37.85 3.75
CA PRO A 626 41.77 38.34 3.55
C PRO A 626 42.02 38.68 2.07
N PRO A 627 42.45 39.90 1.72
CA PRO A 627 42.52 40.33 0.33
C PRO A 627 43.75 39.76 -0.40
N LYS A 628 43.73 39.92 -1.73
CA LYS A 628 44.81 39.57 -2.66
C LYS A 628 45.18 38.08 -2.61
N GLN A 629 44.20 37.20 -2.76
CA GLN A 629 44.41 35.75 -2.88
C GLN A 629 44.70 35.35 -4.34
N ASP A 630 45.61 34.40 -4.53
CA ASP A 630 45.85 33.75 -5.84
C ASP A 630 44.82 32.63 -6.07
N LEU A 631 44.42 31.96 -4.99
CA LEU A 631 43.43 30.90 -4.98
C LEU A 631 42.50 31.04 -3.77
N ILE A 632 41.20 30.90 -3.99
CA ILE A 632 40.22 30.67 -2.93
C ILE A 632 39.58 29.30 -3.18
N ILE A 633 39.49 28.47 -2.15
CA ILE A 633 38.72 27.22 -2.16
C ILE A 633 37.56 27.37 -1.17
N CYS A 634 36.35 27.10 -1.64
CA CYS A 634 35.14 27.10 -0.83
C CYS A 634 34.22 25.98 -1.31
N SER A 635 34.27 24.85 -0.61
CA SER A 635 33.56 23.62 -1.00
C SER A 635 32.63 23.19 0.14
N GLU A 636 31.54 22.50 -0.20
CA GLU A 636 30.60 21.86 0.75
C GLU A 636 29.97 22.77 1.83
N VAL A 637 30.07 24.11 1.68
CA VAL A 637 29.50 25.05 2.67
C VAL A 637 28.48 26.04 2.10
N LEU A 638 28.52 26.34 0.80
CA LEU A 638 27.69 27.42 0.21
C LEU A 638 26.18 27.11 0.20
N TYR A 639 25.77 25.83 0.23
CA TYR A 639 24.36 25.44 0.31
C TYR A 639 23.76 25.55 1.73
N TYR A 640 24.56 25.93 2.74
CA TYR A 640 24.07 26.30 4.08
C TYR A 640 23.66 27.78 4.18
N MET A 641 23.82 28.57 3.11
CA MET A 641 23.33 29.94 3.09
C MET A 641 21.80 29.95 3.18
N LYS A 642 21.25 30.90 3.94
CA LYS A 642 19.82 30.97 4.20
C LYS A 642 18.99 31.19 2.93
N ASP A 643 19.50 32.02 2.02
CA ASP A 643 18.85 32.44 0.79
C ASP A 643 19.88 32.83 -0.28
N GLU A 644 19.42 33.01 -1.52
CA GLU A 644 20.25 33.42 -2.65
C GLU A 644 20.90 34.79 -2.46
N GLU A 645 20.27 35.70 -1.70
CA GLU A 645 20.81 37.04 -1.45
C GLU A 645 22.08 36.97 -0.58
N MET A 646 22.02 36.18 0.49
CA MET A 646 23.16 35.86 1.35
C MET A 646 24.26 35.14 0.57
N LEU A 647 23.89 34.13 -0.24
CA LEU A 647 24.83 33.43 -1.12
C LEU A 647 25.54 34.42 -2.07
N ALA A 648 24.78 35.29 -2.73
CA ALA A 648 25.35 36.31 -3.62
C ALA A 648 26.28 37.29 -2.89
N ALA A 649 25.96 37.67 -1.65
CA ALA A 649 26.83 38.51 -0.83
C ALA A 649 28.16 37.84 -0.48
N VAL A 650 28.13 36.56 -0.14
CA VAL A 650 29.34 35.75 0.09
C VAL A 650 30.16 35.59 -1.20
N CYS A 651 29.52 35.27 -2.32
CA CYS A 651 30.16 35.17 -3.63
C CYS A 651 30.84 36.49 -4.05
N ARG A 652 30.22 37.64 -3.79
CA ARG A 652 30.83 38.96 -4.02
C ARG A 652 32.12 39.14 -3.22
N LYS A 653 32.14 38.74 -1.94
CA LYS A 653 33.34 38.84 -1.09
C LYS A 653 34.47 37.97 -1.59
N MET A 654 34.17 36.74 -2.00
CA MET A 654 35.17 35.83 -2.61
C MET A 654 35.75 36.44 -3.89
N ALA A 655 34.89 36.93 -4.80
CA ALA A 655 35.34 37.59 -6.01
C ALA A 655 36.19 38.84 -5.73
N ALA A 656 35.85 39.64 -4.71
CA ALA A 656 36.60 40.83 -4.32
C ALA A 656 38.00 40.49 -3.78
N ALA A 657 38.13 39.42 -2.99
CA ALA A 657 39.38 39.01 -2.36
C ALA A 657 40.44 38.45 -3.34
N LEU A 658 40.04 37.98 -4.52
CA LEU A 658 40.95 37.47 -5.55
C LEU A 658 41.79 38.58 -6.21
N LYS A 659 43.06 38.27 -6.55
CA LYS A 659 43.87 39.10 -7.47
C LYS A 659 43.32 39.01 -8.90
N PRO A 660 43.64 39.97 -9.79
CA PRO A 660 43.45 39.78 -11.24
C PRO A 660 44.14 38.48 -11.68
N ASN A 661 43.45 37.65 -12.47
CA ASN A 661 43.85 36.28 -12.85
C ASN A 661 43.92 35.26 -11.69
N GLY A 662 43.42 35.59 -10.50
CA GLY A 662 43.25 34.62 -9.42
C GLY A 662 42.10 33.65 -9.69
N TYR A 663 42.09 32.53 -8.95
CA TYR A 663 41.15 31.42 -9.15
C TYR A 663 40.24 31.20 -7.94
N LEU A 664 38.98 30.87 -8.18
CA LEU A 664 38.05 30.36 -7.18
C LEU A 664 37.67 28.93 -7.56
N ILE A 665 37.85 27.98 -6.66
CA ILE A 665 37.41 26.59 -6.84
C ILE A 665 36.32 26.28 -5.82
N THR A 666 35.21 25.73 -6.29
CA THR A 666 34.09 25.29 -5.46
C THR A 666 33.68 23.88 -5.83
N ALA A 667 33.51 23.00 -4.86
CA ALA A 667 32.91 21.67 -5.03
C ALA A 667 31.63 21.59 -4.20
N HIS A 668 30.51 21.24 -4.82
CA HIS A 668 29.24 21.06 -4.14
C HIS A 668 28.46 19.87 -4.72
N ALA A 669 27.55 19.32 -3.94
CA ALA A 669 26.67 18.24 -4.36
C ALA A 669 25.52 18.72 -5.27
N HIS A 670 25.05 17.83 -6.15
CA HIS A 670 23.74 17.95 -6.78
C HIS A 670 22.68 17.73 -5.72
N ILE A 671 21.85 18.73 -5.49
CA ILE A 671 20.74 18.66 -4.52
C ILE A 671 19.45 18.47 -5.30
N ARG A 672 18.64 17.49 -4.88
CA ARG A 672 17.43 17.11 -5.61
C ARG A 672 16.42 18.25 -5.73
N GLN A 673 16.29 19.06 -4.68
CA GLN A 673 15.43 20.25 -4.67
C GLN A 673 15.87 21.32 -5.69
N ASP A 674 17.18 21.43 -5.98
CA ASP A 674 17.76 22.38 -6.94
C ASP A 674 17.67 21.85 -8.38
N GLU A 675 17.95 20.56 -8.57
CA GLU A 675 18.00 19.89 -9.87
C GLU A 675 17.08 18.65 -9.91
N PRO A 676 15.74 18.81 -9.91
CA PRO A 676 14.78 17.72 -9.71
C PRO A 676 14.72 16.69 -10.84
N ALA A 677 15.38 16.96 -11.97
CA ALA A 677 15.43 16.05 -13.11
C ALA A 677 16.67 15.13 -13.11
N ARG A 678 17.57 15.25 -12.13
CA ARG A 678 18.86 14.53 -12.09
C ARG A 678 19.02 13.71 -10.81
N THR A 679 19.87 12.69 -10.86
CA THR A 679 20.39 12.06 -9.64
C THR A 679 20.96 13.15 -8.72
N GLY A 680 20.65 13.05 -7.42
CA GLY A 680 21.09 14.05 -6.45
C GLY A 680 20.74 13.66 -5.02
N PHE A 681 21.27 14.41 -4.07
CA PHE A 681 21.06 14.21 -2.65
C PHE A 681 19.76 14.84 -2.14
N ASP A 682 19.12 14.14 -1.21
CA ASP A 682 17.91 14.54 -0.48
C ASP A 682 18.28 15.04 0.92
N TRP A 683 19.08 16.12 0.99
CA TRP A 683 19.57 16.70 2.26
C TRP A 683 18.68 17.82 2.83
N GLY A 684 17.60 18.19 2.14
CA GLY A 684 16.70 19.27 2.55
C GLY A 684 17.29 20.69 2.46
N ASN A 685 18.41 20.86 1.74
CA ASN A 685 18.99 22.17 1.43
C ASN A 685 18.20 22.84 0.29
N PRO A 686 17.96 24.17 0.35
CA PRO A 686 17.13 24.88 -0.62
C PRO A 686 17.75 24.94 -2.02
N PHE A 687 19.07 24.85 -2.11
CA PHE A 687 19.82 24.89 -3.36
C PHE A 687 21.13 24.09 -3.26
N GLY A 688 21.70 23.72 -4.41
CA GLY A 688 22.94 22.97 -4.55
C GLY A 688 23.82 23.56 -5.64
N VAL A 689 24.53 22.68 -6.36
CA VAL A 689 25.42 23.03 -7.47
C VAL A 689 24.82 23.98 -8.50
N GLY A 690 23.57 23.72 -8.92
CA GLY A 690 22.91 24.45 -9.99
C GLY A 690 22.81 25.94 -9.68
N THR A 691 22.18 26.28 -8.56
CA THR A 691 22.04 27.66 -8.11
C THR A 691 23.39 28.29 -7.73
N ILE A 692 24.27 27.56 -7.03
CA ILE A 692 25.61 28.08 -6.65
C ILE A 692 26.41 28.50 -7.89
N LYS A 693 26.39 27.67 -8.94
CA LYS A 693 27.04 27.99 -10.22
C LYS A 693 26.48 29.26 -10.85
N GLN A 694 25.15 29.40 -10.88
CA GLN A 694 24.48 30.56 -11.46
C GLN A 694 24.86 31.84 -10.72
N VAL A 695 24.81 31.82 -9.38
CA VAL A 695 25.14 32.99 -8.55
C VAL A 695 26.62 33.38 -8.68
N LEU A 696 27.53 32.42 -8.78
CA LEU A 696 28.95 32.68 -9.02
C LEU A 696 29.19 33.25 -10.43
N ALA A 697 28.57 32.69 -11.46
CA ALA A 697 28.69 33.17 -12.83
C ALA A 697 28.12 34.58 -13.04
N ALA A 698 27.18 35.00 -12.20
CA ALA A 698 26.62 36.36 -12.19
C ALA A 698 27.57 37.40 -11.54
N GLN A 699 28.65 37.00 -10.88
CA GLN A 699 29.54 37.94 -10.20
C GLN A 699 30.41 38.73 -11.20
N PRO A 700 30.44 40.07 -11.10
CA PRO A 700 31.25 40.89 -11.99
C PRO A 700 32.73 40.52 -11.97
N GLY A 701 33.29 40.23 -13.15
CA GLY A 701 34.73 39.94 -13.32
C GLY A 701 35.12 38.51 -12.97
N LEU A 702 34.17 37.62 -12.69
CA LEU A 702 34.40 36.19 -12.48
C LEU A 702 33.85 35.41 -13.69
N ALA A 703 34.66 34.54 -14.29
CA ALA A 703 34.26 33.72 -15.43
C ALA A 703 34.57 32.25 -15.17
N LEU A 704 33.63 31.34 -15.49
CA LEU A 704 33.83 29.90 -15.37
C LEU A 704 34.88 29.45 -16.39
N GLU A 705 35.91 28.74 -15.92
CA GLU A 705 37.05 28.30 -16.74
C GLU A 705 37.04 26.78 -16.96
N ASP A 706 36.75 25.99 -15.92
CA ASP A 706 36.83 24.53 -15.96
C ASP A 706 35.76 23.94 -15.03
N THR A 707 35.19 22.81 -15.43
CA THR A 707 34.19 22.07 -14.66
C THR A 707 34.50 20.58 -14.74
N ILE A 708 34.58 19.94 -13.58
CA ILE A 708 34.44 18.48 -13.46
C ILE A 708 33.02 18.22 -12.98
N GLU A 709 32.25 17.46 -13.74
CA GLU A 709 30.86 17.12 -13.46
C GLU A 709 30.76 15.60 -13.28
N THR A 710 30.20 15.17 -12.16
CA THR A 710 29.86 13.76 -11.90
C THR A 710 28.35 13.60 -11.78
N GLU A 711 27.86 12.40 -11.53
CA GLU A 711 26.44 12.18 -11.24
C GLU A 711 26.00 12.71 -9.86
N LEU A 712 26.95 12.99 -8.94
CA LEU A 712 26.66 13.35 -7.54
C LEU A 712 27.06 14.78 -7.17
N TYR A 713 28.06 15.34 -7.82
CA TYR A 713 28.59 16.68 -7.55
C TYR A 713 29.24 17.31 -8.78
N ALA A 714 29.44 18.63 -8.70
CA ALA A 714 30.24 19.37 -9.67
C ALA A 714 31.32 20.19 -8.96
N ILE A 715 32.49 20.26 -9.60
CA ILE A 715 33.62 21.07 -9.17
C ILE A 715 33.85 22.15 -10.24
N HIS A 716 33.68 23.40 -9.85
CA HIS A 716 33.85 24.55 -10.73
C HIS A 716 35.15 25.29 -10.41
N ARG A 717 35.95 25.56 -11.42
CA ARG A 717 37.05 26.55 -11.35
C ARG A 717 36.64 27.80 -12.10
N PHE A 718 36.55 28.90 -11.36
CA PHE A 718 36.35 30.24 -11.89
C PHE A 718 37.66 31.02 -11.90
N ARG A 719 37.80 31.95 -12.85
CA ARG A 719 38.93 32.86 -12.99
C ARG A 719 38.47 34.31 -12.86
N LYS A 720 39.23 35.15 -12.16
CA LYS A 720 39.00 36.59 -12.09
C LYS A 720 39.60 37.30 -13.32
N GLY A 721 38.81 37.39 -14.39
CA GLY A 721 39.21 37.94 -15.68
C GLY A 721 38.51 37.23 -16.84
N PRO A 722 38.86 37.57 -18.09
CA PRO A 722 38.27 36.93 -19.26
C PRO A 722 38.72 35.46 -19.38
N VAL A 723 37.79 34.59 -19.76
CA VAL A 723 38.02 33.20 -20.15
C VAL A 723 37.54 33.04 -21.59
N ALA A 724 38.35 32.43 -22.45
CA ALA A 724 38.01 32.27 -23.87
C ALA A 724 36.98 31.16 -24.11
N ASN A 725 37.24 29.95 -23.60
CA ASN A 725 36.36 28.79 -23.74
C ASN A 725 36.34 27.99 -22.42
N PRO A 726 35.20 27.85 -21.73
CA PRO A 726 35.09 26.99 -20.56
C PRO A 726 35.22 25.52 -20.96
N VAL A 727 35.91 24.73 -20.13
CA VAL A 727 36.07 23.28 -20.31
C VAL A 727 35.09 22.53 -19.40
N LEU A 728 34.41 21.53 -19.94
CA LEU A 728 33.58 20.59 -19.18
C LEU A 728 34.16 19.18 -19.30
N ARG A 729 34.41 18.54 -18.16
CA ARG A 729 34.85 17.14 -18.05
C ARG A 729 33.77 16.37 -17.30
N ILE A 730 33.18 15.38 -17.97
CA ILE A 730 32.27 14.45 -17.33
C ILE A 730 33.12 13.29 -16.82
N GLU A 731 33.16 13.12 -15.50
CA GLU A 731 33.93 12.07 -14.83
C GLU A 731 32.99 11.20 -13.99
N ASP A 732 33.38 9.95 -13.77
CA ASP A 732 32.69 9.08 -12.83
C ASP A 732 33.21 9.34 -11.42
N HIS A 733 32.32 9.35 -10.42
CA HIS A 733 32.72 9.41 -9.02
C HIS A 733 33.28 8.06 -8.53
N GLY A 734 32.91 6.95 -9.18
CA GLY A 734 33.39 5.59 -8.91
C GLY A 734 32.62 4.85 -7.81
N THR A 735 32.35 3.56 -8.04
CA THR A 735 31.70 2.63 -7.09
C THR A 735 32.71 1.69 -6.40
N PRO A 736 32.45 1.16 -5.19
CA PRO A 736 31.21 1.29 -4.41
C PRO A 736 31.18 2.52 -3.50
N LEU A 737 29.96 3.05 -3.30
CA LEU A 737 29.68 4.07 -2.29
C LEU A 737 29.47 3.44 -0.91
N ASP A 738 29.85 4.16 0.13
CA ASP A 738 29.46 3.81 1.49
C ASP A 738 27.93 3.91 1.64
N ALA A 739 27.29 2.91 2.26
CA ALA A 739 25.83 2.87 2.41
C ALA A 739 25.26 4.11 3.11
N ASP A 740 26.03 4.69 4.05
CA ASP A 740 25.67 5.92 4.76
C ASP A 740 25.60 7.15 3.84
N VAL A 741 26.32 7.15 2.72
CA VAL A 741 26.21 8.18 1.69
C VAL A 741 25.08 7.83 0.72
N ALA A 742 25.04 6.56 0.26
CA ALA A 742 24.09 6.09 -0.74
C ALA A 742 22.62 6.28 -0.33
N LYS A 743 22.30 6.09 0.95
CA LYS A 743 20.92 6.22 1.49
C LYS A 743 20.29 7.61 1.32
N HIS A 744 21.13 8.63 1.12
CA HIS A 744 20.71 10.02 0.88
C HIS A 744 20.62 10.37 -0.61
N ILE A 745 20.94 9.44 -1.51
CA ILE A 745 20.92 9.67 -2.96
C ILE A 745 19.59 9.16 -3.54
N ILE A 746 18.96 9.99 -4.37
CA ILE A 746 17.84 9.59 -5.20
C ILE A 746 18.35 9.35 -6.62
N TRP A 747 18.38 8.08 -7.02
CA TRP A 747 18.90 7.65 -8.33
C TRP A 747 17.87 7.83 -9.45
N GLY A 748 18.28 8.50 -10.53
CA GLY A 748 17.48 8.66 -11.76
C GLY A 748 16.69 9.98 -11.87
N PRO A 749 15.84 10.11 -12.91
CA PRO A 749 15.14 11.36 -13.22
C PRO A 749 13.97 11.64 -12.25
N ALA A 750 13.11 12.61 -12.58
CA ALA A 750 12.03 13.11 -11.71
C ALA A 750 11.21 11.98 -11.05
N GLY A 751 10.85 12.18 -9.77
CA GLY A 751 10.14 11.21 -8.92
C GLY A 751 9.29 11.94 -7.89
N VAL A 752 8.73 11.20 -6.93
CA VAL A 752 7.94 11.76 -5.83
C VAL A 752 8.78 11.70 -4.55
N GLU A 753 9.06 12.85 -3.95
CA GLU A 753 9.78 12.91 -2.67
C GLU A 753 8.96 12.29 -1.54
N ARG A 754 9.62 11.61 -0.59
CA ARG A 754 8.94 10.96 0.53
C ARG A 754 8.15 11.97 1.38
N GLU A 755 8.70 13.16 1.62
CA GLU A 755 8.01 14.21 2.39
C GLU A 755 6.79 14.77 1.64
N ALA A 756 6.91 14.94 0.32
CA ALA A 756 5.78 15.33 -0.52
C ALA A 756 4.68 14.26 -0.52
N ALA A 757 5.04 12.98 -0.71
CA ALA A 757 4.08 11.87 -0.61
C ALA A 757 3.45 11.81 0.79
N TRP A 758 4.26 11.95 1.84
CA TRP A 758 3.78 11.95 3.22
C TRP A 758 2.83 13.11 3.52
N THR A 759 2.96 14.27 2.88
CA THR A 759 2.06 15.40 3.14
C THR A 759 0.80 15.39 2.28
N THR A 760 0.87 14.81 1.08
CA THR A 760 -0.19 14.90 0.07
C THR A 760 -0.99 13.62 -0.15
N GLU A 761 -0.47 12.46 0.25
CA GLU A 761 -1.07 11.16 -0.04
C GLU A 761 -1.54 10.42 1.21
N ILE A 762 -2.65 9.70 1.05
CA ILE A 762 -3.25 8.82 2.05
C ILE A 762 -3.70 7.55 1.34
N THR A 763 -3.41 6.38 1.92
CA THR A 763 -3.81 5.06 1.40
C THR A 763 -4.63 4.26 2.42
N THR A 764 -5.46 3.35 1.93
CA THR A 764 -6.20 2.35 2.73
C THR A 764 -5.73 0.93 2.48
N SER A 765 -4.67 0.77 1.67
CA SER A 765 -4.06 -0.52 1.36
C SER A 765 -2.54 -0.42 1.37
N VAL A 766 -1.87 -1.53 1.73
CA VAL A 766 -0.41 -1.62 1.79
C VAL A 766 0.06 -2.75 0.87
N PRO A 767 0.94 -2.48 -0.10
CA PRO A 767 1.63 -3.53 -0.84
C PRO A 767 2.62 -4.26 0.08
N ILE A 768 2.46 -5.58 0.19
CA ILE A 768 3.43 -6.46 0.85
C ILE A 768 4.14 -7.26 -0.24
N LEU A 769 5.39 -6.94 -0.51
CA LEU A 769 6.19 -7.57 -1.56
C LEU A 769 6.86 -8.83 -1.01
N MET A 770 6.69 -9.95 -1.70
CA MET A 770 7.24 -11.25 -1.33
C MET A 770 8.38 -11.64 -2.27
N TYR A 771 9.60 -11.59 -1.73
CA TYR A 771 10.84 -12.06 -2.35
C TYR A 771 11.27 -13.41 -1.76
N HIS A 772 12.15 -14.10 -2.46
CA HIS A 772 12.80 -15.32 -1.97
C HIS A 772 14.32 -15.17 -2.08
N ARG A 773 14.88 -15.39 -3.27
CA ARG A 773 16.33 -15.30 -3.52
C ARG A 773 16.73 -14.04 -4.27
N ILE A 774 17.83 -13.43 -3.84
CA ILE A 774 18.50 -12.33 -4.55
C ILE A 774 19.86 -12.80 -5.07
N ALA A 775 19.92 -13.35 -6.28
CA ALA A 775 21.14 -13.95 -6.82
C ALA A 775 21.14 -14.03 -8.35
N ASP A 776 22.32 -13.97 -8.96
CA ASP A 776 22.48 -14.14 -10.41
C ASP A 776 22.26 -15.60 -10.82
N GLU A 777 22.87 -16.53 -10.10
CA GLU A 777 22.94 -17.95 -10.47
C GLU A 777 22.00 -18.85 -9.67
N GLY A 778 21.55 -19.92 -10.31
CA GLY A 778 20.76 -20.97 -9.68
C GLY A 778 19.96 -21.81 -10.69
N PRO A 779 19.23 -22.83 -10.22
CA PRO A 779 18.47 -23.71 -11.11
C PRO A 779 17.42 -22.96 -11.93
N GLU A 780 17.28 -23.30 -13.22
CA GLU A 780 16.35 -22.62 -14.13
C GLU A 780 14.88 -22.86 -13.73
N ALA A 781 14.56 -24.05 -13.21
CA ALA A 781 13.21 -24.37 -12.72
C ALA A 781 12.77 -23.47 -11.54
N LEU A 782 13.72 -22.82 -10.84
CA LEU A 782 13.47 -21.91 -9.73
C LEU A 782 13.67 -20.44 -10.10
N ARG A 783 13.77 -20.11 -11.40
CA ARG A 783 13.96 -18.74 -11.89
C ARG A 783 12.87 -17.77 -11.40
N ARG A 784 11.62 -18.24 -11.28
CA ARG A 784 10.49 -17.46 -10.74
C ARG A 784 10.80 -16.86 -9.36
N PHE A 785 11.52 -17.58 -8.50
CA PHE A 785 11.82 -17.20 -7.12
C PHE A 785 13.18 -16.52 -6.95
N ARG A 786 13.90 -16.22 -8.05
CA ARG A 786 15.26 -15.66 -8.01
C ARG A 786 15.33 -14.34 -8.77
N THR A 787 15.53 -13.24 -8.05
CA THR A 787 15.74 -11.91 -8.64
C THR A 787 17.24 -11.61 -8.69
N PRO A 788 17.83 -11.22 -9.85
CA PRO A 788 19.23 -10.80 -9.91
C PRO A 788 19.49 -9.56 -9.02
N PRO A 789 20.63 -9.45 -8.32
CA PRO A 789 20.93 -8.32 -7.43
C PRO A 789 20.81 -6.96 -8.12
N GLU A 790 21.22 -6.85 -9.38
CA GLU A 790 21.11 -5.59 -10.13
C GLU A 790 19.65 -5.21 -10.45
N ILE A 791 18.79 -6.20 -10.69
CA ILE A 791 17.35 -5.97 -10.87
C ILE A 791 16.73 -5.55 -9.53
N PHE A 792 17.09 -6.22 -8.44
CA PHE A 792 16.64 -5.85 -7.10
C PHE A 792 17.07 -4.43 -6.71
N ARG A 793 18.31 -4.03 -7.02
CA ARG A 793 18.79 -2.64 -6.83
C ARG A 793 17.91 -1.63 -7.56
N LYS A 794 17.58 -1.88 -8.83
CA LYS A 794 16.69 -1.01 -9.60
C LYS A 794 15.27 -0.95 -9.04
N GLN A 795 14.75 -2.05 -8.50
CA GLN A 795 13.46 -2.09 -7.81
C GLN A 795 13.48 -1.22 -6.53
N MET A 796 14.54 -1.31 -5.73
CA MET A 796 14.67 -0.50 -4.52
C MET A 796 14.85 0.99 -4.86
N GLN A 797 15.71 1.31 -5.82
CA GLN A 797 15.87 2.69 -6.32
C GLN A 797 14.56 3.26 -6.87
N PHE A 798 13.76 2.43 -7.57
CA PHE A 798 12.42 2.81 -8.01
C PHE A 798 11.51 3.14 -6.81
N LEU A 799 11.41 2.26 -5.82
CA LEU A 799 10.59 2.50 -4.62
C LEU A 799 11.03 3.79 -3.92
N ARG A 800 12.34 3.99 -3.76
CA ARG A 800 12.92 5.18 -3.13
C ARG A 800 12.57 6.46 -3.90
N ARG A 801 12.72 6.44 -5.22
CA ARG A 801 12.37 7.54 -6.13
C ARG A 801 10.88 7.83 -6.17
N GLN A 802 10.03 6.85 -5.91
CA GLN A 802 8.58 6.98 -5.87
C GLN A 802 8.04 7.29 -4.47
N GLY A 803 8.90 7.67 -3.52
CA GLY A 803 8.46 8.15 -2.21
C GLY A 803 7.97 7.05 -1.27
N TYR A 804 8.26 5.78 -1.57
CA TYR A 804 7.89 4.67 -0.68
C TYR A 804 8.78 4.62 0.56
N TYR A 805 8.19 4.20 1.68
CA TYR A 805 8.90 3.93 2.94
C TYR A 805 8.49 2.56 3.49
N THR A 806 9.42 1.87 4.15
CA THR A 806 9.17 0.52 4.67
C THR A 806 8.42 0.51 5.99
N VAL A 807 7.54 -0.47 6.16
CA VAL A 807 6.90 -0.83 7.44
C VAL A 807 7.22 -2.29 7.80
N THR A 808 7.34 -2.59 9.09
CA THR A 808 7.53 -3.96 9.61
C THR A 808 6.19 -4.69 9.73
N ALA A 809 6.20 -6.01 9.92
CA ALA A 809 5.00 -6.80 10.21
C ALA A 809 4.24 -6.26 11.43
N GLN A 810 4.97 -5.84 12.46
CA GLN A 810 4.38 -5.30 13.69
C GLN A 810 3.69 -3.97 13.40
N THR A 811 4.38 -3.02 12.79
CA THR A 811 3.81 -1.71 12.44
C THR A 811 2.62 -1.87 11.48
N LEU A 812 2.71 -2.79 10.52
CA LEU A 812 1.61 -3.08 9.62
C LEU A 812 0.39 -3.63 10.39
N ALA A 813 0.59 -4.57 11.30
CA ALA A 813 -0.49 -5.10 12.13
C ALA A 813 -1.14 -3.99 12.99
N GLU A 814 -0.34 -3.09 13.57
CA GLU A 814 -0.83 -1.92 14.31
C GLU A 814 -1.64 -0.96 13.42
N LEU A 815 -1.14 -0.64 12.22
CA LEU A 815 -1.84 0.22 11.25
C LEU A 815 -3.16 -0.40 10.81
N LEU A 816 -3.16 -1.69 10.48
CA LEU A 816 -4.35 -2.42 10.07
C LEU A 816 -5.38 -2.53 11.21
N ARG A 817 -4.94 -2.80 12.45
CA ARG A 817 -5.82 -2.79 13.65
C ARG A 817 -6.42 -1.42 13.93
N SER A 818 -5.69 -0.35 13.63
CA SER A 818 -6.19 1.02 13.85
C SER A 818 -7.38 1.37 12.96
N GLY A 819 -7.49 0.74 11.78
CA GLY A 819 -8.53 1.02 10.77
C GLY A 819 -8.48 2.44 10.20
N LYS A 820 -7.42 3.21 10.48
CA LYS A 820 -7.26 4.59 10.02
C LYS A 820 -6.52 4.63 8.69
N PRO A 821 -6.86 5.57 7.79
CA PRO A 821 -6.08 5.79 6.59
C PRO A 821 -4.60 6.05 6.92
N ILE A 822 -3.72 5.46 6.12
CA ILE A 822 -2.26 5.47 6.32
C ILE A 822 -1.66 6.61 5.50
N GLN A 823 -0.80 7.41 6.12
CA GLN A 823 -0.17 8.56 5.49
C GLN A 823 0.97 8.13 4.54
N GLY A 824 1.10 8.78 3.38
CA GLY A 824 2.17 8.53 2.42
C GLY A 824 2.06 7.18 1.71
N ARG A 825 3.21 6.63 1.29
CA ARG A 825 3.33 5.40 0.51
C ARG A 825 4.04 4.29 1.32
N PRO A 826 3.35 3.62 2.24
CA PRO A 826 3.92 2.46 2.93
C PRO A 826 4.14 1.30 1.96
N VAL A 827 5.21 0.53 2.17
CA VAL A 827 5.45 -0.78 1.55
C VAL A 827 6.04 -1.73 2.59
N MET A 828 5.69 -3.01 2.56
CA MET A 828 6.36 -4.02 3.38
C MET A 828 7.20 -4.91 2.46
N LEU A 829 8.49 -5.07 2.78
CA LEU A 829 9.41 -5.93 2.03
C LEU A 829 9.62 -7.21 2.83
N THR A 830 9.22 -8.34 2.24
CA THR A 830 9.31 -9.67 2.88
C THR A 830 10.18 -10.61 2.10
N PHE A 831 10.97 -11.42 2.80
CA PHE A 831 11.85 -12.42 2.24
C PHE A 831 11.59 -13.76 2.93
N ASP A 832 11.16 -14.75 2.17
CA ASP A 832 10.90 -16.07 2.71
C ASP A 832 12.20 -16.91 2.76
N ASP A 833 12.18 -18.00 3.52
CA ASP A 833 13.20 -19.05 3.61
C ASP A 833 14.56 -18.72 4.26
N ALA A 834 14.92 -17.45 4.42
CA ALA A 834 16.19 -17.01 5.01
C ALA A 834 17.45 -17.50 4.26
N TYR A 835 17.43 -17.43 2.93
CA TYR A 835 18.58 -17.70 2.07
C TYR A 835 19.79 -16.83 2.42
N LEU A 836 21.00 -17.38 2.27
CA LEU A 836 22.26 -16.66 2.55
C LEU A 836 22.42 -15.41 1.69
N ASP A 837 21.87 -15.41 0.49
CA ASP A 837 21.94 -14.28 -0.43
C ASP A 837 21.15 -13.03 0.02
N PHE A 838 20.24 -13.18 0.99
CA PHE A 838 19.70 -12.02 1.70
C PHE A 838 20.80 -11.25 2.42
N PHE A 839 21.72 -11.95 3.09
CA PHE A 839 22.82 -11.34 3.84
C PHE A 839 23.89 -10.74 2.91
N THR A 840 24.25 -11.46 1.85
CA THR A 840 25.35 -11.05 0.96
C THR A 840 24.96 -10.02 -0.08
N ASP A 841 23.73 -10.08 -0.59
CA ASP A 841 23.31 -9.30 -1.77
C ASP A 841 22.13 -8.37 -1.45
N ALA A 842 21.06 -8.87 -0.82
CA ALA A 842 19.86 -8.06 -0.58
C ALA A 842 20.06 -6.96 0.48
N PHE A 843 20.67 -7.30 1.62
CA PHE A 843 20.82 -6.38 2.75
C PHE A 843 21.66 -5.12 2.41
N PRO A 844 22.82 -5.21 1.73
CA PRO A 844 23.56 -4.03 1.30
C PRO A 844 22.70 -3.10 0.42
N ILE A 845 21.95 -3.65 -0.53
CA ILE A 845 21.09 -2.88 -1.44
C ILE A 845 19.93 -2.20 -0.68
N LEU A 846 19.34 -2.87 0.31
CA LEU A 846 18.32 -2.28 1.18
C LEU A 846 18.88 -1.10 1.98
N ALA A 847 20.08 -1.27 2.56
CA ALA A 847 20.75 -0.21 3.32
C ALA A 847 21.11 1.00 2.45
N GLU A 848 21.59 0.78 1.22
CA GLU A 848 21.85 1.82 0.22
C GLU A 848 20.60 2.66 -0.14
N ASN A 849 19.40 2.13 0.08
CA ASN A 849 18.13 2.78 -0.31
C ASN A 849 17.27 3.20 0.89
N ASP A 850 17.80 3.15 2.11
CA ASP A 850 17.07 3.47 3.34
C ASP A 850 15.78 2.65 3.47
N PHE A 851 15.91 1.32 3.37
CA PHE A 851 14.82 0.37 3.52
C PHE A 851 15.11 -0.71 4.57
N GLY A 852 14.09 -1.04 5.36
CA GLY A 852 14.06 -2.23 6.21
C GLY A 852 13.33 -3.40 5.53
N ALA A 853 13.40 -4.58 6.14
CA ALA A 853 12.68 -5.76 5.66
C ALA A 853 12.40 -6.75 6.80
N ASP A 854 11.47 -7.67 6.51
CA ASP A 854 11.12 -8.80 7.37
C ASP A 854 11.53 -10.12 6.68
N VAL A 855 12.33 -10.93 7.35
CA VAL A 855 12.80 -12.24 6.83
C VAL A 855 12.13 -13.38 7.60
N PHE A 856 11.48 -14.30 6.90
CA PHE A 856 10.81 -15.45 7.50
C PHE A 856 11.71 -16.70 7.50
N VAL A 857 11.95 -17.27 8.68
CA VAL A 857 13.02 -18.26 8.91
C VAL A 857 12.47 -19.67 9.10
N VAL A 858 13.01 -20.64 8.36
CA VAL A 858 12.81 -22.07 8.58
C VAL A 858 13.77 -22.56 9.67
N THR A 859 13.30 -22.64 10.93
CA THR A 859 14.22 -22.68 12.07
C THR A 859 15.10 -23.93 12.17
N ASP A 860 14.64 -25.09 11.71
CA ASP A 860 15.43 -26.33 11.78
C ASP A 860 16.48 -26.43 10.65
N LYS A 861 16.45 -25.49 9.71
CA LYS A 861 17.28 -25.49 8.51
C LYS A 861 18.34 -24.39 8.52
N VAL A 862 18.35 -23.53 9.54
CA VAL A 862 19.33 -22.46 9.73
C VAL A 862 20.77 -23.00 9.72
N GLY A 863 21.62 -22.39 8.89
CA GLY A 863 23.00 -22.82 8.63
C GLY A 863 23.15 -24.03 7.71
N GLY A 864 22.04 -24.59 7.23
CA GLY A 864 21.98 -25.70 6.28
C GLY A 864 21.73 -25.24 4.84
N ARG A 865 20.87 -25.97 4.13
CA ARG A 865 20.48 -25.70 2.74
C ARG A 865 18.98 -25.89 2.54
N SER A 866 18.41 -25.30 1.49
CA SER A 866 16.99 -25.42 1.10
C SER A 866 16.66 -26.79 0.51
N ASP A 867 16.73 -27.85 1.31
CA ASP A 867 16.60 -29.23 0.83
C ASP A 867 15.22 -29.56 0.24
N TRP A 868 14.18 -28.77 0.53
CA TRP A 868 12.87 -28.84 -0.15
C TRP A 868 12.96 -28.56 -1.66
N ASP A 869 14.00 -27.86 -2.12
CA ASP A 869 14.25 -27.56 -3.54
C ASP A 869 15.07 -28.62 -4.27
N SER A 870 15.52 -29.69 -3.59
CA SER A 870 16.46 -30.67 -4.15
C SER A 870 15.98 -31.34 -5.43
N ALA A 871 14.67 -31.38 -5.67
CA ALA A 871 14.08 -31.91 -6.90
C ALA A 871 14.33 -31.03 -8.14
N TYR A 872 14.65 -29.76 -7.95
CA TYR A 872 14.78 -28.75 -9.00
C TYR A 872 16.24 -28.35 -9.30
N GLY A 873 17.19 -28.72 -8.44
CA GLY A 873 18.62 -28.48 -8.63
C GLY A 873 19.41 -28.52 -7.33
N GLU A 874 20.62 -27.95 -7.32
CA GLU A 874 21.43 -27.86 -6.10
C GLU A 874 20.73 -26.95 -5.06
N PRO A 875 20.42 -27.45 -3.85
CA PRO A 875 19.78 -26.65 -2.79
C PRO A 875 20.60 -25.41 -2.45
N ALA A 876 19.99 -24.25 -2.27
CA ALA A 876 20.74 -23.03 -1.95
C ALA A 876 21.15 -22.99 -0.46
N PRO A 877 22.28 -22.34 -0.11
CA PRO A 877 22.69 -22.18 1.27
C PRO A 877 21.75 -21.24 2.04
N LEU A 878 21.49 -21.56 3.30
CA LEU A 878 20.67 -20.74 4.21
C LEU A 878 21.56 -19.98 5.20
N MET A 879 21.08 -18.83 5.69
CA MET A 879 21.79 -18.04 6.69
C MET A 879 22.07 -18.85 7.95
N SER A 880 23.21 -18.60 8.59
CA SER A 880 23.51 -19.10 9.93
C SER A 880 22.89 -18.22 11.02
N TRP A 881 22.81 -18.72 12.26
CA TRP A 881 22.32 -17.92 13.39
C TRP A 881 23.15 -16.66 13.62
N SER A 882 24.46 -16.69 13.36
CA SER A 882 25.30 -15.48 13.48
C SER A 882 24.95 -14.43 12.43
N ASN A 883 24.64 -14.84 11.19
CA ASN A 883 24.19 -13.89 10.16
C ASN A 883 22.86 -13.24 10.55
N ILE A 884 21.89 -14.06 11.00
CA ILE A 884 20.57 -13.59 11.44
C ILE A 884 20.69 -12.60 12.60
N GLN A 885 21.51 -12.90 13.61
CA GLN A 885 21.72 -12.01 14.76
C GLN A 885 22.40 -10.70 14.37
N GLU A 886 23.36 -10.75 13.45
CA GLU A 886 24.03 -9.55 12.92
C GLU A 886 23.04 -8.64 12.18
N LEU A 887 22.22 -9.19 11.29
CA LEU A 887 21.19 -8.45 10.58
C LEU A 887 20.13 -7.86 11.52
N HIS A 888 19.77 -8.61 12.57
CA HIS A 888 18.82 -8.13 13.58
C HIS A 888 19.34 -6.88 14.30
N GLN A 889 20.64 -6.87 14.66
CA GLN A 889 21.29 -5.69 15.25
C GLN A 889 21.36 -4.50 14.28
N LYS A 890 21.34 -4.76 12.97
CA LYS A 890 21.30 -3.75 11.91
C LYS A 890 19.88 -3.33 11.50
N GLY A 891 18.85 -3.77 12.23
CA GLY A 891 17.47 -3.31 12.04
C GLY A 891 16.58 -4.18 11.15
N ILE A 892 17.04 -5.35 10.72
CA ILE A 892 16.21 -6.32 10.00
C ILE A 892 15.32 -7.09 11.00
N SER A 893 14.05 -7.23 10.66
CA SER A 893 13.09 -7.99 11.46
C SER A 893 13.03 -9.44 10.99
N PHE A 894 12.74 -10.36 11.90
CA PHE A 894 12.68 -11.79 11.61
C PHE A 894 11.37 -12.39 12.11
N GLY A 895 10.70 -13.12 11.23
CA GLY A 895 9.50 -13.88 11.51
C GLY A 895 9.70 -15.39 11.33
N SER A 896 8.68 -16.17 11.66
CA SER A 896 8.71 -17.61 11.46
C SER A 896 8.32 -18.02 10.04
N HIS A 897 8.94 -19.08 9.53
CA HIS A 897 8.48 -19.82 8.35
C HIS A 897 8.24 -21.31 8.68
N LEU A 898 7.74 -21.55 9.91
CA LEU A 898 7.68 -22.85 10.56
C LEU A 898 9.08 -23.48 10.77
N ALA A 899 9.12 -24.65 11.43
CA ALA A 899 10.40 -25.29 11.74
C ALA A 899 10.92 -26.09 10.54
N THR A 900 10.03 -26.78 9.83
CA THR A 900 10.40 -27.80 8.84
C THR A 900 10.10 -27.44 7.38
N HIS A 901 9.46 -26.28 7.13
CA HIS A 901 8.93 -25.85 5.82
C HIS A 901 7.75 -26.69 5.31
N THR A 902 7.12 -27.51 6.14
CA THR A 902 5.96 -28.31 5.74
C THR A 902 4.73 -27.40 5.53
N PRO A 903 3.91 -27.60 4.46
CA PRO A 903 2.69 -26.82 4.27
C PRO A 903 1.75 -26.94 5.47
N ALA A 904 1.31 -25.83 6.07
CA ALA A 904 0.54 -25.88 7.32
C ALA A 904 -0.77 -26.65 7.21
N SER A 905 -1.43 -26.61 6.05
CA SER A 905 -2.66 -27.38 5.78
C SER A 905 -2.43 -28.90 5.70
N ALA A 906 -1.19 -29.34 5.45
CA ALA A 906 -0.81 -30.76 5.40
C ALA A 906 -0.48 -31.35 6.78
N ILE A 907 -0.41 -30.49 7.82
CA ILE A 907 -0.08 -30.88 9.19
C ILE A 907 -1.36 -31.03 10.01
N ASP A 908 -1.40 -32.03 10.90
CA ASP A 908 -2.49 -32.14 11.86
C ASP A 908 -2.40 -31.04 12.95
N ASN A 909 -3.48 -30.84 13.70
CA ASN A 909 -3.57 -29.71 14.63
C ASN A 909 -2.49 -29.73 15.73
N GLU A 910 -2.13 -30.93 16.22
CA GLU A 910 -1.19 -31.09 17.33
C GLU A 910 0.24 -30.83 16.85
N ALA A 911 0.59 -31.43 15.71
CA ALA A 911 1.88 -31.23 15.08
C ALA A 911 2.06 -29.77 14.62
N LEU A 912 1.02 -29.13 14.05
CA LEU A 912 1.10 -27.73 13.62
C LEU A 912 1.30 -26.78 14.80
N LEU A 913 0.58 -26.97 15.91
CA LEU A 913 0.76 -26.16 17.11
C LEU A 913 2.17 -26.33 17.70
N ALA A 914 2.68 -27.56 17.73
CA ALA A 914 4.03 -27.85 18.20
C ALA A 914 5.10 -27.19 17.32
N GLU A 915 4.97 -27.30 16.00
CA GLU A 915 5.89 -26.73 15.02
C GLU A 915 5.89 -25.18 15.04
N ALA A 916 4.69 -24.60 15.08
CA ALA A 916 4.49 -23.15 15.23
C ALA A 916 5.10 -22.63 16.55
N THR A 917 4.86 -23.32 17.67
CA THR A 917 5.41 -22.93 18.98
C THR A 917 6.93 -23.07 19.02
N LEU A 918 7.47 -24.18 18.48
CA LEU A 918 8.90 -24.46 18.45
C LEU A 918 9.65 -23.41 17.63
N SER A 919 9.20 -23.15 16.41
CA SER A 919 9.84 -22.17 15.52
C SER A 919 9.84 -20.77 16.13
N ARG A 920 8.70 -20.31 16.65
CA ARG A 920 8.62 -19.02 17.36
C ARG A 920 9.58 -18.94 18.55
N ASN A 921 9.54 -19.91 19.46
CA ASN A 921 10.36 -19.88 20.68
C ASN A 921 11.85 -19.97 20.34
N THR A 922 12.23 -20.74 19.32
CA THR A 922 13.61 -20.80 18.84
C THR A 922 14.08 -19.43 18.37
N LEU A 923 13.30 -18.71 17.55
CA LEU A 923 13.64 -17.37 17.10
C LEU A 923 13.76 -16.38 18.26
N GLN A 924 12.75 -16.34 19.16
CA GLN A 924 12.78 -15.44 20.32
C GLN A 924 14.01 -15.66 21.21
N SER A 925 14.35 -16.93 21.46
CA SER A 925 15.54 -17.27 22.27
C SER A 925 16.85 -16.84 21.61
N ARG A 926 16.92 -16.86 20.27
CA ARG A 926 18.13 -16.51 19.52
C ARG A 926 18.27 -15.01 19.30
N LEU A 927 17.17 -14.30 19.11
CA LEU A 927 17.15 -12.87 18.85
C LEU A 927 17.11 -12.02 20.13
N GLY A 928 16.54 -12.57 21.22
CA GLY A 928 16.33 -11.81 22.45
C GLY A 928 15.17 -10.83 22.40
N SER A 929 14.29 -10.96 21.41
CA SER A 929 13.12 -10.11 21.13
C SER A 929 11.86 -10.96 20.88
N SER A 930 10.67 -10.35 20.97
CA SER A 930 9.40 -11.04 20.66
C SER A 930 9.29 -11.31 19.16
N VAL A 931 8.66 -12.43 18.80
CA VAL A 931 8.44 -12.84 17.40
C VAL A 931 6.96 -13.11 17.22
N GLU A 932 6.30 -12.18 16.52
CA GLU A 932 4.84 -12.18 16.36
C GLU A 932 4.38 -12.44 14.93
N SER A 933 5.30 -12.49 13.97
CA SER A 933 4.99 -12.66 12.56
C SER A 933 5.33 -14.07 12.05
N ILE A 934 4.52 -14.58 11.13
CA ILE A 934 4.76 -15.84 10.42
C ILE A 934 4.32 -15.75 8.96
N ALA A 935 5.18 -16.16 8.03
CA ALA A 935 4.74 -16.48 6.67
C ALA A 935 4.47 -17.98 6.58
N LEU A 936 3.34 -18.37 6.00
CA LEU A 936 3.01 -19.79 5.84
C LEU A 936 3.76 -20.39 4.65
N PRO A 937 4.46 -21.54 4.79
CA PRO A 937 5.06 -22.22 3.65
C PRO A 937 4.04 -22.45 2.54
N TYR A 938 4.41 -22.05 1.32
CA TYR A 938 3.56 -22.09 0.12
C TYR A 938 2.27 -21.26 0.20
N GLY A 939 2.10 -20.43 1.23
CA GLY A 939 0.84 -19.76 1.57
C GLY A 939 -0.29 -20.72 1.96
N ALA A 940 0.04 -21.98 2.24
CA ALA A 940 -0.93 -23.05 2.46
C ALA A 940 -1.65 -22.85 3.79
N THR A 941 -2.95 -22.59 3.73
CA THR A 941 -3.79 -22.32 4.91
C THR A 941 -5.16 -22.99 4.79
N ASP A 942 -5.82 -23.21 5.92
CA ASP A 942 -7.21 -23.67 6.00
C ASP A 942 -7.92 -23.07 7.22
N PHE A 943 -9.18 -23.45 7.46
CA PHE A 943 -9.98 -22.87 8.55
C PHE A 943 -9.41 -23.10 9.97
N ARG A 944 -8.50 -24.07 10.15
CA ARG A 944 -7.89 -24.42 11.45
C ARG A 944 -6.66 -23.56 11.72
N VAL A 945 -5.90 -23.23 10.67
CA VAL A 945 -4.57 -22.63 10.75
C VAL A 945 -4.58 -21.30 11.49
N PRO A 946 -5.43 -20.30 11.18
CA PRO A 946 -5.46 -19.02 11.90
C PRO A 946 -5.55 -19.16 13.42
N SER A 947 -6.49 -19.99 13.91
CA SER A 947 -6.65 -20.21 15.34
C SER A 947 -5.44 -20.91 15.95
N ILE A 948 -4.84 -21.88 15.27
CA ILE A 948 -3.66 -22.59 15.77
C ILE A 948 -2.46 -21.64 15.87
N LEU A 949 -2.26 -20.73 14.91
CA LEU A 949 -1.20 -19.73 14.97
C LEU A 949 -1.41 -18.73 16.10
N ALA A 950 -2.65 -18.27 16.32
CA ALA A 950 -2.99 -17.42 17.46
C ALA A 950 -2.70 -18.13 18.79
N HIS A 951 -3.01 -19.44 18.90
CA HIS A 951 -2.67 -20.24 20.09
C HIS A 951 -1.17 -20.49 20.24
N ALA A 952 -0.44 -20.62 19.13
CA ALA A 952 1.01 -20.65 19.11
C ALA A 952 1.61 -19.27 19.45
N GLY A 953 0.77 -18.24 19.59
CA GLY A 953 1.03 -16.85 20.00
C GLY A 953 1.78 -16.02 18.96
N TYR A 954 1.40 -16.16 17.70
CA TYR A 954 1.65 -15.18 16.65
C TYR A 954 0.58 -14.07 16.69
N GLY A 955 0.93 -12.87 16.25
CA GLY A 955 0.04 -11.70 16.12
C GLY A 955 -0.35 -11.35 14.69
N VAL A 956 0.37 -11.87 13.69
CA VAL A 956 0.10 -11.68 12.25
C VAL A 956 0.64 -12.86 11.44
N ALA A 957 -0.08 -13.27 10.39
CA ALA A 957 0.34 -14.30 9.46
C ALA A 957 0.12 -13.91 8.00
N PHE A 958 1.03 -14.35 7.12
CA PHE A 958 1.05 -14.01 5.70
C PHE A 958 0.81 -15.24 4.81
N THR A 959 0.10 -15.01 3.71
CA THR A 959 -0.20 -16.00 2.65
C THR A 959 0.43 -15.58 1.32
N THR A 960 0.04 -16.25 0.24
CA THR A 960 0.48 -15.97 -1.15
C THR A 960 -0.67 -15.44 -2.02
N GLN A 961 -1.77 -14.97 -1.43
CA GLN A 961 -2.86 -14.34 -2.19
C GLN A 961 -2.37 -13.03 -2.84
N PRO A 962 -2.50 -12.84 -4.17
CA PRO A 962 -1.86 -11.75 -4.91
C PRO A 962 -2.64 -10.43 -4.83
N GLU A 963 -2.91 -9.96 -3.62
CA GLU A 963 -3.64 -8.72 -3.35
C GLU A 963 -2.84 -7.78 -2.42
N LYS A 964 -3.20 -6.50 -2.38
CA LYS A 964 -2.68 -5.56 -1.38
C LYS A 964 -3.43 -5.79 -0.07
N ALA A 965 -2.74 -5.69 1.06
CA ALA A 965 -3.39 -5.81 2.36
C ALA A 965 -4.23 -4.56 2.67
N THR A 966 -5.41 -4.77 3.24
CA THR A 966 -6.44 -3.77 3.53
C THR A 966 -6.94 -3.93 4.97
N PHE A 967 -7.67 -2.93 5.49
CA PHE A 967 -8.27 -3.00 6.82
C PHE A 967 -9.32 -4.10 7.00
N SER A 968 -9.83 -4.68 5.91
CA SER A 968 -10.80 -5.77 5.93
C SER A 968 -10.19 -7.16 6.06
N ASP A 969 -8.87 -7.28 5.86
CA ASP A 969 -8.20 -8.59 5.79
C ASP A 969 -8.04 -9.25 7.16
N ASN A 970 -8.00 -10.58 7.14
CA ASN A 970 -7.69 -11.36 8.33
C ASN A 970 -6.20 -11.23 8.67
N PHE A 971 -5.89 -10.76 9.89
CA PHE A 971 -4.52 -10.65 10.38
C PHE A 971 -3.72 -11.95 10.32
N PHE A 972 -4.39 -13.10 10.38
CA PHE A 972 -3.77 -14.43 10.28
C PHE A 972 -3.81 -15.01 8.86
N GLY A 973 -3.96 -14.15 7.85
CA GLY A 973 -4.03 -14.54 6.45
C GLY A 973 -3.81 -13.38 5.49
N LEU A 974 -2.89 -12.46 5.80
CA LEU A 974 -2.66 -11.28 4.97
C LEU A 974 -2.18 -11.66 3.56
N PRO A 975 -2.69 -11.01 2.49
CA PRO A 975 -2.25 -11.25 1.12
C PRO A 975 -0.85 -10.67 0.88
N ARG A 976 -0.13 -11.18 -0.13
CA ARG A 976 1.19 -10.69 -0.55
C ARG A 976 1.34 -10.74 -2.06
N LEU A 977 2.06 -9.76 -2.60
CA LEU A 977 2.40 -9.63 -4.00
C LEU A 977 3.75 -10.32 -4.27
N GLU A 978 3.74 -11.44 -4.98
CA GLU A 978 4.96 -12.15 -5.35
C GLU A 978 5.79 -11.35 -6.36
N VAL A 979 7.06 -11.11 -6.02
CA VAL A 979 8.02 -10.53 -6.97
C VAL A 979 8.72 -11.65 -7.71
N ARG A 980 8.41 -11.76 -9.01
CA ARG A 980 8.88 -12.86 -9.85
C ARG A 980 10.15 -12.51 -10.61
N GLY A 981 11.17 -13.33 -10.47
CA GLY A 981 12.45 -13.20 -11.19
C GLY A 981 12.41 -13.56 -12.68
N ASP A 982 11.32 -14.20 -13.13
CA ASP A 982 11.08 -14.53 -14.54
C ASP A 982 10.32 -13.43 -15.31
N ARG A 983 9.98 -12.32 -14.63
CA ARG A 983 9.33 -11.16 -15.23
C ARG A 983 10.36 -10.04 -15.53
N PRO A 984 10.13 -9.24 -16.58
CA PRO A 984 10.97 -8.10 -16.87
C PRO A 984 10.83 -7.01 -15.79
N LEU A 985 11.83 -6.15 -15.62
CA LEU A 985 11.86 -5.12 -14.58
C LEU A 985 10.64 -4.18 -14.68
N GLU A 986 10.18 -3.91 -15.90
CA GLU A 986 9.04 -3.07 -16.23
C GLU A 986 7.72 -3.58 -15.66
N ALA A 987 7.62 -4.88 -15.31
CA ALA A 987 6.44 -5.46 -14.68
C ALA A 987 6.37 -5.16 -13.17
N PHE A 988 7.46 -4.73 -12.54
CA PHE A 988 7.51 -4.51 -11.10
C PHE A 988 6.59 -3.36 -10.62
N PRO A 989 6.47 -2.21 -11.31
CA PRO A 989 5.52 -1.17 -10.93
C PRO A 989 4.08 -1.59 -11.21
N GLU A 990 3.85 -2.40 -12.26
CA GLU A 990 2.52 -2.95 -12.58
C GLU A 990 1.99 -3.82 -11.44
N LEU A 991 2.86 -4.62 -10.80
CA LEU A 991 2.54 -5.40 -9.60
C LEU A 991 1.97 -4.52 -8.48
N MET A 992 2.43 -3.28 -8.37
CA MET A 992 1.97 -2.30 -7.37
C MET A 992 0.86 -1.39 -7.88
N GLY A 993 0.38 -1.59 -9.12
CA GLY A 993 -0.67 -0.79 -9.74
C GLY A 993 -0.19 0.53 -10.34
N LEU A 994 1.08 0.63 -10.74
CA LEU A 994 1.71 1.81 -11.33
C LEU A 994 2.22 1.53 -12.77
N PRO A 995 1.35 1.23 -13.75
CA PRO A 995 1.79 0.90 -15.10
C PRO A 995 2.58 2.05 -15.76
N GLY A 996 3.66 1.72 -16.47
CA GLY A 996 4.48 2.69 -17.20
C GLY A 996 5.49 3.49 -16.35
N ALA A 997 5.58 3.25 -15.04
CA ALA A 997 6.39 4.06 -14.13
C ALA A 997 7.92 3.84 -14.22
N PHE A 998 8.39 2.82 -14.95
CA PHE A 998 9.83 2.64 -15.27
C PHE A 998 10.30 3.45 -16.47
N ILE A 999 9.39 4.13 -17.19
CA ILE A 999 9.72 4.92 -18.38
C ILE A 999 10.18 6.31 -17.94
N GLY A 1000 11.48 6.45 -17.69
CA GLY A 1000 12.14 7.70 -17.29
C GLY A 1000 13.64 7.54 -17.30
#